data_AF-A0A519C550-F1
#
_entry.id   AF-A0A519C550-F1
#
_cell.length_a   1.000
_cell.length_b   1.000
_cell.length_c   1.000
_cell.angle_alpha   90.00
_cell.angle_beta   90.00
_cell.angle_gamma   90.00
#
_symmetry.space_group_name_H-M   'P 1'
#
loop_
_entity.id
_entity.type
_entity.pdbx_description
1 polymer ?
#
loop_
_entity_poly.entity_id
_entity_poly.type
_entity_poly.pdbx_seq_one_letter_code
_entity_poly.pdbx_strand_id
1 'polypeptide(L)'
;METFHSDSCRQKPQVIVVFPYIMSQRILSSFVCLLLLTSIAPTAAAVGPSDSAIWGVSYDWGDFEDDVLDMTGVDTNAVNEDLESAADYAGFDLDSDQVLSGSSHFFIESWDDDETVEIQDIHGNTHQVTKRVTELTVRHGLLADVGFTVAWVDTNESIDIWYSASQEMVLVIDATYVEYVDSDLLVYGADLEMSGVISNAADLSMNLQVIAAGEVEAPEVDLGYSISMEVPSLSSEWRVDHPLDYLQQLNQEPSESNEDGIFTCDNGQEIPASWENDGEDDCSDGSDESGEFNSGGGIIEGTFTTLTGYSLSVGISGIPTEEIGVNLDTFNVELSDNVPGQGAFSESFQNIEGQMAEWNWDCPPVSGNEDLTIDDTTVEVQCGLAAPLSPGMAVMMAQSLAPAFDNGIQELSSVLQEQIESWMEEISGDEGGDGIFVCDNGEEIPASWENDGEVDCSDGSDENGGGGESVFVCDNGEEIPASWENDGEVDCSDGSDENDGSMEGSEEFERLESMMEALMESNLNKTMEAFAEKLDELVEDNIPSEPVLDLEESCALLFWTTDDSRVVGFAVLNSGKLLLGPSVFGVKEHDINLNVQYYDGDNARAAKIDILGITELRDIAPESKHDNSLLYEILGPDYLPNLDLTDTDGDGVIDYFDQDDDGDGISDWDDPELNKQKGSLPAPGVLAVISMLGAATILMPRKDD
;
A
#
# COMPACT_ATOMS: atom_id res chain seq x y z
N MET A 1 56.65 -18.45 -11.24
CA MET A 1 57.61 -17.60 -11.98
C MET A 1 56.94 -16.24 -11.98
N GLU A 2 57.22 -15.27 -11.12
CA GLU A 2 58.26 -14.96 -10.12
C GLU A 2 57.50 -14.17 -9.01
N THR A 3 57.54 -14.51 -7.71
CA THR A 3 58.61 -14.24 -6.71
C THR A 3 58.99 -12.74 -6.64
N PHE A 4 59.02 -12.02 -5.52
CA PHE A 4 59.72 -12.19 -4.22
C PHE A 4 59.13 -11.12 -3.24
N HIS A 5 58.72 -11.48 -2.01
CA HIS A 5 59.50 -11.40 -0.74
C HIS A 5 59.69 -9.99 -0.17
N SER A 6 59.25 -9.71 1.06
CA SER A 6 59.71 -10.19 2.39
C SER A 6 60.57 -9.11 3.05
N ASP A 7 60.17 -8.68 4.25
CA ASP A 7 60.81 -9.08 5.50
C ASP A 7 60.50 -8.09 6.62
N SER A 8 59.99 -8.58 7.75
CA SER A 8 60.90 -8.92 8.84
C SER A 8 60.16 -9.55 10.04
N CYS A 9 60.46 -10.84 10.24
CA CYS A 9 60.77 -11.53 11.52
C CYS A 9 60.69 -10.68 12.82
N ARG A 10 60.28 -11.18 14.00
CA ARG A 10 60.39 -12.53 14.60
C ARG A 10 59.75 -12.47 16.01
N GLN A 11 58.96 -13.47 16.41
CA GLN A 11 59.13 -14.07 17.75
C GLN A 11 58.53 -15.48 17.80
N LYS A 12 59.31 -16.39 18.39
CA LYS A 12 58.99 -17.82 18.57
C LYS A 12 58.32 -18.08 19.94
N PRO A 13 57.71 -19.26 20.13
CA PRO A 13 56.58 -19.50 21.04
C PRO A 13 56.98 -20.10 22.41
N GLN A 14 56.04 -20.17 23.35
CA GLN A 14 55.68 -21.41 24.08
C GLN A 14 54.46 -21.26 25.02
N VAL A 15 53.38 -21.95 24.63
CA VAL A 15 52.39 -22.77 25.39
C VAL A 15 52.31 -22.63 26.92
N ILE A 16 51.10 -22.30 27.42
CA ILE A 16 50.40 -23.00 28.52
C ILE A 16 48.87 -22.97 28.25
N VAL A 17 48.24 -24.15 28.32
CA VAL A 17 46.79 -24.41 28.19
C VAL A 17 46.08 -24.14 29.52
N VAL A 18 44.95 -23.41 29.50
CA VAL A 18 43.84 -23.56 30.49
C VAL A 18 42.48 -23.30 29.80
N PHE A 19 41.50 -24.13 30.16
CA PHE A 19 40.14 -24.36 29.65
C PHE A 19 39.21 -23.14 29.43
N PRO A 20 38.20 -23.25 28.52
CA PRO A 20 37.14 -22.26 28.35
C PRO A 20 36.09 -22.40 29.46
N TYR A 21 35.69 -21.28 30.08
CA TYR A 21 34.54 -21.24 30.97
C TYR A 21 33.28 -21.03 30.14
N ILE A 22 32.43 -22.05 30.14
CA ILE A 22 31.05 -22.01 29.66
C ILE A 22 30.29 -21.03 30.57
N MET A 23 29.93 -19.87 30.04
CA MET A 23 28.97 -18.98 30.70
C MET A 23 27.58 -19.44 30.26
N SER A 24 26.79 -19.91 31.22
CA SER A 24 25.49 -20.55 31.03
C SER A 24 24.46 -19.59 30.41
N GLN A 25 23.78 -20.04 29.34
CA GLN A 25 22.66 -19.37 28.65
C GLN A 25 21.59 -18.76 29.57
N ARG A 26 21.48 -19.21 30.82
CA ARG A 26 20.50 -18.69 31.79
C ARG A 26 20.85 -17.30 32.34
N ILE A 27 22.13 -16.93 32.38
CA ILE A 27 22.56 -15.61 32.86
C ILE A 27 22.40 -14.57 31.74
N LEU A 28 22.65 -14.95 30.48
CA LEU A 28 22.44 -14.08 29.31
C LEU A 28 20.96 -13.72 29.15
N SER A 29 20.07 -14.72 29.23
CA SER A 29 18.62 -14.50 29.15
C SER A 29 18.08 -13.70 30.34
N SER A 30 18.65 -13.85 31.53
CA SER A 30 18.28 -13.01 32.68
C SER A 30 18.81 -11.58 32.58
N PHE A 31 19.95 -11.35 31.91
CA PHE A 31 20.50 -10.02 31.67
C PHE A 31 19.74 -9.30 30.54
N VAL A 32 19.32 -10.03 29.51
CA VAL A 32 18.44 -9.53 28.44
C VAL A 32 17.05 -9.21 28.98
N CYS A 33 16.45 -10.07 29.83
CA CYS A 33 15.20 -9.72 30.52
C CYS A 33 15.37 -8.56 31.50
N LEU A 34 16.52 -8.40 32.16
CA LEU A 34 16.76 -7.25 33.06
C LEU A 34 17.01 -5.95 32.27
N LEU A 35 17.57 -6.04 31.05
CA LEU A 35 17.71 -4.92 30.12
C LEU A 35 16.36 -4.54 29.48
N LEU A 36 15.52 -5.52 29.14
CA LEU A 36 14.12 -5.32 28.71
C LEU A 36 13.24 -4.74 29.84
N LEU A 37 13.57 -5.01 31.11
CA LEU A 37 12.92 -4.38 32.26
C LEU A 37 13.45 -2.96 32.57
N THR A 38 14.50 -2.51 31.89
CA THR A 38 15.02 -1.13 31.98
C THR A 38 14.84 -0.33 30.68
N SER A 39 14.34 -0.95 29.61
CA SER A 39 13.90 -0.28 28.39
C SER A 39 12.42 0.14 28.43
N ILE A 40 11.76 0.00 29.59
CA ILE A 40 10.61 0.85 29.90
C ILE A 40 11.18 2.23 30.26
N ALA A 41 11.77 2.91 29.27
CA ALA A 41 11.46 4.32 29.13
C ALA A 41 9.92 4.38 29.07
N PRO A 42 9.27 5.32 29.77
CA PRO A 42 7.83 5.41 29.68
C PRO A 42 7.49 5.36 28.18
N THR A 43 6.58 4.46 27.79
CA THR A 43 5.72 4.74 26.64
C THR A 43 5.23 6.14 26.92
N ALA A 44 5.88 7.12 26.30
CA ALA A 44 5.61 8.51 26.56
C ALA A 44 4.30 8.77 25.83
N ALA A 45 3.20 8.37 26.48
CA ALA A 45 1.98 9.15 26.50
C ALA A 45 2.35 10.51 27.12
N ALA A 46 3.17 11.28 26.42
CA ALA A 46 3.41 12.67 26.72
C ALA A 46 2.33 13.41 25.96
N VAL A 47 1.19 13.64 26.63
CA VAL A 47 0.35 14.75 26.21
C VAL A 47 1.24 15.98 26.35
N GLY A 48 1.40 16.75 25.26
CA GLY A 48 2.21 17.96 25.31
C GLY A 48 1.71 18.92 26.40
N PRO A 49 2.51 19.93 26.74
CA PRO A 49 2.15 20.89 27.77
C PRO A 49 0.88 21.66 27.38
N SER A 50 0.20 22.28 28.35
CA SER A 50 -1.09 22.95 28.12
C SER A 50 -1.02 24.14 27.16
N ASP A 51 0.19 24.63 26.87
CA ASP A 51 0.48 25.72 25.94
C ASP A 51 1.04 25.24 24.60
N SER A 52 1.05 23.92 24.33
CA SER A 52 1.38 23.39 22.99
C SER A 52 0.30 23.77 21.97
N ALA A 53 0.71 24.03 20.73
CA ALA A 53 -0.22 24.13 19.62
C ALA A 53 -0.51 22.73 19.08
N ILE A 54 -1.77 22.37 18.98
CA ILE A 54 -2.22 21.07 18.49
C ILE A 54 -3.41 21.24 17.58
N TRP A 55 -3.42 20.48 16.49
CA TRP A 55 -4.53 20.39 15.56
C TRP A 55 -4.53 19.01 14.90
N GLY A 56 -5.67 18.63 14.34
CA GLY A 56 -5.81 17.34 13.68
C GLY A 56 -7.15 17.14 13.02
N VAL A 57 -7.30 15.98 12.38
CA VAL A 57 -8.54 15.55 11.76
C VAL A 57 -8.86 14.11 12.12
N SER A 58 -10.14 13.80 12.17
CA SER A 58 -10.63 12.43 12.17
C SER A 58 -11.68 12.21 11.09
N TYR A 59 -11.78 10.97 10.62
CA TYR A 59 -12.74 10.52 9.64
C TYR A 59 -13.28 9.15 10.02
N ASP A 60 -14.60 8.96 9.91
CA ASP A 60 -15.26 7.66 10.04
C ASP A 60 -15.55 7.15 8.63
N TRP A 61 -15.01 5.98 8.28
CA TRP A 61 -15.16 5.43 6.94
C TRP A 61 -16.57 4.92 6.64
N GLY A 62 -17.42 4.78 7.66
CA GLY A 62 -18.85 4.50 7.46
C GLY A 62 -19.60 5.64 6.77
N ASP A 63 -19.09 6.87 6.84
CA ASP A 63 -19.70 8.05 6.20
C ASP A 63 -19.24 8.27 4.74
N PHE A 64 -18.44 7.35 4.18
CA PHE A 64 -17.84 7.51 2.86
C PHE A 64 -18.85 7.71 1.73
N GLU A 65 -19.94 6.94 1.71
CA GLU A 65 -20.93 7.02 0.64
C GLU A 65 -21.75 8.30 0.72
N ASP A 66 -22.14 8.72 1.92
CA ASP A 66 -22.84 9.99 2.16
C ASP A 66 -21.96 11.17 1.72
N ASP A 67 -20.66 11.13 2.02
CA ASP A 67 -19.72 12.15 1.56
C ASP A 67 -19.52 12.12 0.04
N VAL A 68 -19.46 10.94 -0.60
CA VAL A 68 -19.41 10.82 -2.07
C VAL A 68 -20.67 11.42 -2.69
N LEU A 69 -21.85 11.16 -2.14
CA LEU A 69 -23.10 11.76 -2.58
C LEU A 69 -23.08 13.28 -2.40
N ASP A 70 -22.64 13.78 -1.26
CA ASP A 70 -22.57 15.21 -0.96
C ASP A 70 -21.54 15.93 -1.85
N MET A 71 -20.42 15.27 -2.20
CA MET A 71 -19.38 15.82 -3.06
C MET A 71 -19.72 15.73 -4.55
N THR A 72 -20.24 14.61 -5.01
CA THR A 72 -20.40 14.32 -6.44
C THR A 72 -21.84 14.42 -6.91
N GLY A 73 -22.81 14.27 -6.01
CA GLY A 73 -24.22 14.13 -6.33
C GLY A 73 -24.59 12.74 -6.85
N VAL A 74 -23.64 11.81 -6.89
CA VAL A 74 -23.86 10.41 -7.27
C VAL A 74 -24.35 9.66 -6.04
N ASP A 75 -25.56 9.13 -6.12
CA ASP A 75 -26.12 8.22 -5.13
C ASP A 75 -25.67 6.79 -5.50
N THR A 76 -24.68 6.28 -4.78
CA THR A 76 -24.08 4.95 -5.05
C THR A 76 -25.09 3.83 -4.88
N ASN A 77 -26.02 3.96 -3.94
CA ASN A 77 -27.12 3.01 -3.72
C ASN A 77 -28.09 3.01 -4.91
N ALA A 78 -28.48 4.19 -5.40
CA ALA A 78 -29.34 4.29 -6.59
C ALA A 78 -28.67 3.72 -7.86
N VAL A 79 -27.35 3.91 -8.01
CA VAL A 79 -26.58 3.32 -9.11
C VAL A 79 -26.54 1.78 -9.02
N ASN A 80 -26.47 1.22 -7.82
CA ASN A 80 -26.58 -0.23 -7.61
C ASN A 80 -27.97 -0.75 -8.00
N GLU A 81 -29.02 -0.09 -7.52
CA GLU A 81 -30.41 -0.47 -7.86
C GLU A 81 -30.66 -0.43 -9.38
N ASP A 82 -30.03 0.51 -10.09
CA ASP A 82 -30.08 0.58 -11.55
C ASP A 82 -29.33 -0.56 -12.23
N LEU A 83 -28.20 -0.96 -11.66
CA LEU A 83 -27.39 -2.08 -12.14
C LEU A 83 -28.17 -3.40 -12.05
N GLU A 84 -28.77 -3.67 -10.89
CA GLU A 84 -29.65 -4.82 -10.66
C GLU A 84 -30.89 -4.75 -11.57
N SER A 85 -31.52 -3.57 -11.68
CA SER A 85 -32.68 -3.35 -12.56
C SER A 85 -32.37 -3.59 -14.04
N ALA A 86 -31.15 -3.25 -14.49
CA ALA A 86 -30.69 -3.51 -15.84
C ALA A 86 -30.48 -5.02 -16.08
N ALA A 87 -29.93 -5.74 -15.10
CA ALA A 87 -29.77 -7.19 -15.15
C ALA A 87 -31.12 -7.91 -15.22
N ASP A 88 -32.05 -7.54 -14.33
CA ASP A 88 -33.44 -8.02 -14.30
C ASP A 88 -34.13 -7.84 -15.65
N TYR A 89 -33.94 -6.67 -16.28
CA TYR A 89 -34.49 -6.36 -17.59
C TYR A 89 -33.87 -7.23 -18.70
N ALA A 90 -32.56 -7.46 -18.63
CA ALA A 90 -31.83 -8.30 -19.57
C ALA A 90 -32.17 -9.79 -19.41
N GLY A 91 -32.63 -10.20 -18.23
CA GLY A 91 -33.09 -11.55 -17.92
C GLY A 91 -32.03 -12.42 -17.25
N PHE A 92 -31.19 -11.82 -16.41
CA PHE A 92 -30.30 -12.52 -15.49
C PHE A 92 -30.36 -11.83 -14.13
N ASP A 93 -30.09 -12.58 -13.07
CA ASP A 93 -30.08 -12.05 -11.71
C ASP A 93 -28.66 -11.54 -11.41
N LEU A 94 -28.56 -10.35 -10.83
CA LEU A 94 -27.33 -9.75 -10.34
C LEU A 94 -27.65 -9.13 -9.00
N ASP A 95 -26.93 -9.55 -7.97
CA ASP A 95 -27.00 -8.97 -6.64
C ASP A 95 -25.58 -8.59 -6.23
N SER A 96 -25.39 -7.40 -5.69
CA SER A 96 -24.07 -6.95 -5.24
C SER A 96 -24.14 -6.02 -4.05
N ASP A 97 -23.13 -6.12 -3.20
CA ASP A 97 -22.99 -5.27 -2.03
C ASP A 97 -21.49 -5.02 -1.74
N GLN A 98 -21.19 -3.97 -1.00
CA GLN A 98 -19.87 -3.68 -0.44
C GLN A 98 -20.07 -3.15 0.95
N VAL A 99 -19.14 -3.26 1.88
CA VAL A 99 -19.25 -2.65 3.21
C VAL A 99 -17.93 -1.97 3.51
N LEU A 100 -17.95 -0.76 4.04
CA LEU A 100 -16.76 -0.02 4.45
C LEU A 100 -16.94 0.46 5.89
N SER A 101 -15.96 0.20 6.75
CA SER A 101 -15.96 0.72 8.11
C SER A 101 -14.54 0.98 8.62
N GLY A 102 -14.46 1.77 9.69
CA GLY A 102 -13.20 2.07 10.35
C GLY A 102 -13.02 3.55 10.60
N SER A 103 -11.82 3.94 11.00
CA SER A 103 -11.54 5.36 11.24
C SER A 103 -10.12 5.76 10.91
N SER A 104 -9.95 7.02 10.53
CA SER A 104 -8.67 7.67 10.33
C SER A 104 -8.53 8.85 11.28
N HIS A 105 -7.36 9.01 11.88
CA HIS A 105 -7.03 10.07 12.82
C HIS A 105 -5.61 10.54 12.56
N PHE A 106 -5.43 11.85 12.51
CA PHE A 106 -4.16 12.50 12.26
C PHE A 106 -4.04 13.72 13.16
N PHE A 107 -3.02 13.74 14.02
CA PHE A 107 -2.78 14.84 14.96
C PHE A 107 -1.32 15.26 14.93
N ILE A 108 -1.11 16.57 14.92
CA ILE A 108 0.20 17.21 15.07
C ILE A 108 0.15 18.09 16.31
N GLU A 109 1.13 17.93 17.19
CA GLU A 109 1.28 18.72 18.39
C GLU A 109 2.70 19.27 18.50
N SER A 110 2.87 20.58 18.73
CA SER A 110 4.19 21.21 18.81
C SER A 110 4.29 22.22 19.95
N TRP A 111 5.46 22.25 20.63
CA TRP A 111 5.76 23.18 21.72
C TRP A 111 7.27 23.42 21.87
N ASP A 112 7.61 24.49 22.60
CA ASP A 112 9.00 24.82 22.93
C ASP A 112 9.32 24.40 24.38
N ASP A 113 10.50 23.86 24.60
CA ASP A 113 11.07 23.58 25.92
C ASP A 113 12.24 24.55 26.18
N ASP A 114 12.02 25.44 27.14
CA ASP A 114 12.96 26.47 27.58
C ASP A 114 14.25 25.90 28.23
N GLU A 115 14.33 24.57 28.44
CA GLU A 115 15.54 23.94 28.93
C GLU A 115 16.70 24.12 27.93
N THR A 116 17.67 24.95 28.31
CA THR A 116 18.91 25.10 27.54
C THR A 116 19.76 23.84 27.64
N VAL A 117 20.14 23.30 26.49
CA VAL A 117 21.03 22.15 26.32
C VAL A 117 22.28 22.53 25.52
N GLU A 118 23.33 21.71 25.67
CA GLU A 118 24.57 21.85 24.90
C GLU A 118 24.60 20.77 23.80
N ILE A 119 24.63 21.19 22.54
CA ILE A 119 24.76 20.31 21.37
C ILE A 119 26.13 20.55 20.72
N GLN A 120 26.74 19.49 20.19
CA GLN A 120 27.94 19.60 19.37
C GLN A 120 27.57 19.48 17.90
N ASP A 121 28.03 20.43 17.07
CA ASP A 121 27.95 20.31 15.62
C ASP A 121 28.92 19.24 15.09
N ILE A 122 28.88 18.96 13.78
CA ILE A 122 29.74 17.95 13.16
C ILE A 122 31.24 18.32 13.19
N HIS A 123 31.55 19.59 13.48
CA HIS A 123 32.91 20.10 13.67
C HIS A 123 33.39 20.01 15.13
N GLY A 124 32.53 19.58 16.05
CA GLY A 124 32.81 19.48 17.48
C GLY A 124 32.76 20.81 18.23
N ASN A 125 32.17 21.87 17.64
CA ASN A 125 31.90 23.11 18.36
C ASN A 125 30.63 22.93 19.19
N THR A 126 30.64 23.46 20.41
CA THR A 126 29.49 23.40 21.32
C THR A 126 28.63 24.65 21.21
N HIS A 127 27.34 24.44 21.05
CA HIS A 127 26.31 25.49 20.97
C HIS A 127 25.32 25.33 22.13
N GLN A 128 24.83 26.45 22.66
CA GLN A 128 23.76 26.46 23.66
C GLN A 128 22.45 26.76 22.96
N VAL A 129 21.52 25.83 23.03
CA VAL A 129 20.26 25.81 22.27
C VAL A 129 19.12 25.39 23.18
N THR A 130 17.88 25.74 22.82
CA THR A 130 16.64 25.21 23.40
C THR A 130 16.09 24.12 22.49
N LYS A 131 14.99 23.48 22.91
CA LYS A 131 14.36 22.43 22.13
C LYS A 131 12.99 22.89 21.65
N ARG A 132 12.62 22.51 20.43
CA ARG A 132 11.25 22.49 19.97
C ARG A 132 10.87 21.05 19.71
N VAL A 133 9.73 20.64 20.26
CA VAL A 133 9.23 19.28 20.16
C VAL A 133 8.02 19.29 19.24
N THR A 134 7.96 18.35 18.30
CA THR A 134 6.81 18.08 17.45
C THR A 134 6.47 16.60 17.53
N GLU A 135 5.23 16.30 17.88
CA GLU A 135 4.68 14.97 17.90
C GLU A 135 3.69 14.78 16.75
N LEU A 136 3.80 13.65 16.08
CA LEU A 136 2.85 13.17 15.08
C LEU A 136 2.22 11.88 15.58
N THR A 137 0.89 11.87 15.61
CA THR A 137 0.07 10.69 15.96
C THR A 137 -0.86 10.39 14.81
N VAL A 138 -0.70 9.22 14.19
CA VAL A 138 -1.56 8.70 13.13
C VAL A 138 -2.19 7.39 13.59
N ARG A 139 -3.50 7.26 13.42
CA ARG A 139 -4.24 6.01 13.57
C ARG A 139 -5.14 5.85 12.36
N HIS A 140 -5.02 4.76 11.65
CA HIS A 140 -5.87 4.46 10.51
C HIS A 140 -6.17 2.97 10.54
N GLY A 141 -7.46 2.66 10.48
CA GLY A 141 -8.00 1.32 10.42
C GLY A 141 -9.12 1.31 9.39
N LEU A 142 -9.11 0.33 8.50
CA LEU A 142 -10.12 0.15 7.46
C LEU A 142 -10.47 -1.33 7.36
N LEU A 143 -11.76 -1.62 7.38
CA LEU A 143 -12.34 -2.87 6.93
C LEU A 143 -13.15 -2.57 5.68
N ALA A 144 -12.91 -3.31 4.61
CA ALA A 144 -13.67 -3.22 3.37
C ALA A 144 -14.05 -4.63 2.93
N ASP A 145 -15.32 -4.87 2.68
CA ASP A 145 -15.81 -6.11 2.06
C ASP A 145 -16.57 -5.77 0.79
N VAL A 146 -16.55 -6.66 -0.20
CA VAL A 146 -17.32 -6.52 -1.44
C VAL A 146 -17.68 -7.90 -1.96
N GLY A 147 -18.85 -8.01 -2.57
CA GLY A 147 -19.29 -9.25 -3.17
C GLY A 147 -20.39 -9.06 -4.18
N PHE A 148 -20.46 -10.00 -5.12
CA PHE A 148 -21.56 -10.06 -6.06
C PHE A 148 -21.86 -11.49 -6.51
N THR A 149 -23.09 -11.71 -6.93
CA THR A 149 -23.52 -12.93 -7.61
C THR A 149 -24.16 -12.60 -8.95
N VAL A 150 -23.90 -13.43 -9.96
CA VAL A 150 -24.55 -13.34 -11.27
C VAL A 150 -25.16 -14.69 -11.58
N ALA A 151 -26.43 -14.74 -11.97
CA ALA A 151 -27.08 -15.97 -12.41
C ALA A 151 -27.82 -15.76 -13.73
N TRP A 152 -27.33 -16.38 -14.81
CA TRP A 152 -27.95 -16.34 -16.13
C TRP A 152 -28.34 -17.75 -16.59
N VAL A 153 -29.52 -17.88 -17.20
CA VAL A 153 -30.03 -19.16 -17.72
C VAL A 153 -30.70 -18.98 -19.08
N ASP A 154 -30.32 -19.81 -20.06
CA ASP A 154 -31.02 -19.96 -21.33
C ASP A 154 -31.26 -21.44 -21.66
N THR A 155 -32.49 -21.89 -21.41
CA THR A 155 -32.93 -23.28 -21.67
C THR A 155 -32.12 -24.37 -20.95
N ASN A 156 -30.98 -24.81 -21.51
CA ASN A 156 -30.10 -25.82 -20.92
C ASN A 156 -28.72 -25.26 -20.57
N GLU A 157 -28.42 -24.04 -21.01
CA GLU A 157 -27.17 -23.35 -20.76
C GLU A 157 -27.34 -22.39 -19.56
N SER A 158 -26.38 -22.35 -18.64
CA SER A 158 -26.38 -21.40 -17.53
C SER A 158 -24.98 -20.97 -17.13
N ILE A 159 -24.89 -19.78 -16.54
CA ILE A 159 -23.68 -19.22 -15.95
C ILE A 159 -24.06 -18.71 -14.57
N ASP A 160 -23.40 -19.21 -13.54
CA ASP A 160 -23.50 -18.72 -12.16
C ASP A 160 -22.11 -18.25 -11.71
N ILE A 161 -22.02 -17.00 -11.29
CA ILE A 161 -20.78 -16.39 -10.79
C ILE A 161 -21.02 -15.99 -9.34
N TRP A 162 -20.06 -16.29 -8.49
CA TRP A 162 -19.99 -15.77 -7.14
C TRP A 162 -18.61 -15.16 -6.93
N TYR A 163 -18.56 -13.99 -6.33
CA TYR A 163 -17.33 -13.26 -6.06
C TYR A 163 -17.41 -12.62 -4.68
N SER A 164 -16.35 -12.73 -3.92
CA SER A 164 -16.16 -12.02 -2.66
C SER A 164 -14.73 -11.50 -2.57
N ALA A 165 -14.55 -10.35 -1.95
CA ALA A 165 -13.26 -9.84 -1.57
C ALA A 165 -13.37 -9.07 -0.26
N SER A 166 -12.35 -9.20 0.59
CA SER A 166 -12.20 -8.45 1.82
C SER A 166 -10.84 -7.76 1.85
N GLN A 167 -10.75 -6.65 2.56
CA GLN A 167 -9.50 -5.92 2.76
C GLN A 167 -9.47 -5.32 4.17
N GLU A 168 -8.34 -5.54 4.83
CA GLU A 168 -8.01 -4.97 6.12
C GLU A 168 -6.79 -4.06 5.96
N MET A 169 -6.86 -2.84 6.49
CA MET A 169 -5.72 -1.91 6.52
C MET A 169 -5.51 -1.33 7.91
N VAL A 170 -4.27 -1.34 8.37
CA VAL A 170 -3.84 -0.65 9.59
C VAL A 170 -2.63 0.22 9.28
N LEU A 171 -2.69 1.48 9.70
CA LEU A 171 -1.55 2.38 9.75
C LEU A 171 -1.52 3.10 11.09
N VAL A 172 -0.49 2.83 11.88
CA VAL A 172 -0.24 3.44 13.18
C VAL A 172 1.15 4.06 13.14
N ILE A 173 1.24 5.36 13.43
CA ILE A 173 2.51 6.07 13.56
C ILE A 173 2.47 6.87 14.85
N ASP A 174 3.49 6.71 15.68
CA ASP A 174 3.83 7.61 16.76
C ASP A 174 5.26 8.10 16.53
N ALA A 175 5.43 9.39 16.25
CA ALA A 175 6.73 10.00 16.05
C ALA A 175 6.90 11.23 16.95
N THR A 176 8.04 11.33 17.62
CA THR A 176 8.47 12.47 18.42
C THR A 176 9.75 13.03 17.81
N TYR A 177 9.68 14.27 17.36
CA TYR A 177 10.78 15.01 16.76
C TYR A 177 11.21 16.14 17.67
N VAL A 178 12.50 16.23 18.01
CA VAL A 178 13.07 17.27 18.87
C VAL A 178 14.11 18.03 18.09
N GLU A 179 13.79 19.25 17.64
CA GLU A 179 14.73 20.14 16.99
C GLU A 179 15.44 21.06 17.98
N TYR A 180 16.71 21.32 17.72
CA TYR A 180 17.57 22.15 18.56
C TYR A 180 17.72 23.53 17.94
N VAL A 181 17.16 24.54 18.60
CA VAL A 181 17.06 25.91 18.08
C VAL A 181 17.70 26.93 19.01
N ASP A 182 18.28 28.00 18.47
CA ASP A 182 18.73 29.14 19.28
C ASP A 182 17.65 30.23 19.43
N SER A 183 18.01 31.35 20.06
CA SER A 183 17.10 32.47 20.27
C SER A 183 16.67 33.20 19.00
N ASP A 184 17.39 32.99 17.90
CA ASP A 184 17.09 33.54 16.58
C ASP A 184 16.37 32.49 15.70
N LEU A 185 15.93 31.35 16.27
CA LEU A 185 15.30 30.22 15.57
C LEU A 185 16.21 29.56 14.51
N LEU A 186 17.53 29.66 14.66
CA LEU A 186 18.45 28.89 13.86
C LEU A 186 18.52 27.45 14.36
N VAL A 187 18.42 26.50 13.44
CA VAL A 187 18.36 25.06 13.71
C VAL A 187 19.76 24.44 13.65
N TYR A 188 20.15 23.75 14.72
CA TYR A 188 21.46 23.10 14.90
C TYR A 188 21.43 21.58 14.72
N GLY A 189 20.26 21.03 14.40
CA GLY A 189 20.03 19.60 14.27
C GLY A 189 18.76 19.18 14.97
N ALA A 190 18.48 17.88 14.97
CA ALA A 190 17.31 17.32 15.63
C ALA A 190 17.50 15.85 15.98
N ASP A 191 16.63 15.33 16.83
CA ASP A 191 16.51 13.91 17.11
C ASP A 191 15.08 13.45 16.75
N LEU A 192 14.94 12.24 16.23
CA LEU A 192 13.67 11.61 15.88
C LEU A 192 13.57 10.26 16.58
N GLU A 193 12.48 10.05 17.29
CA GLU A 193 12.06 8.75 17.81
C GLU A 193 10.72 8.39 17.18
N MET A 194 10.59 7.17 16.68
CA MET A 194 9.37 6.72 16.02
C MET A 194 9.11 5.24 16.26
N SER A 195 7.84 4.90 16.36
CA SER A 195 7.33 3.54 16.27
C SER A 195 6.08 3.51 15.41
N GLY A 196 5.79 2.36 14.80
CA GLY A 196 4.58 2.24 14.00
C GLY A 196 4.32 0.83 13.50
N VAL A 197 3.12 0.65 12.96
CA VAL A 197 2.65 -0.57 12.30
C VAL A 197 2.00 -0.16 11.00
N ILE A 198 2.33 -0.87 9.92
CA ILE A 198 1.62 -0.79 8.66
C ILE A 198 1.23 -2.22 8.30
N SER A 199 -0.05 -2.47 8.06
CA SER A 199 -0.54 -3.77 7.65
C SER A 199 -1.59 -3.58 6.57
N ASN A 200 -1.51 -4.40 5.54
CA ASN A 200 -2.56 -4.53 4.55
C ASN A 200 -2.74 -6.01 4.21
N ALA A 201 -3.94 -6.51 4.47
CA ALA A 201 -4.35 -7.84 4.08
C ALA A 201 -5.55 -7.71 3.15
N ALA A 202 -5.63 -8.58 2.15
CA ALA A 202 -6.82 -8.71 1.33
C ALA A 202 -6.99 -10.16 0.89
N ASP A 203 -8.23 -10.62 0.91
CA ASP A 203 -8.64 -11.91 0.43
C ASP A 203 -9.65 -11.72 -0.71
N LEU A 204 -9.61 -12.61 -1.69
CA LEU A 204 -10.49 -12.65 -2.85
C LEU A 204 -10.85 -14.11 -3.08
N SER A 205 -12.13 -14.38 -3.24
CA SER A 205 -12.61 -15.70 -3.60
C SER A 205 -13.64 -15.57 -4.70
N MET A 206 -13.50 -16.39 -5.74
CA MET A 206 -14.40 -16.39 -6.88
C MET A 206 -14.76 -17.81 -7.31
N ASN A 207 -16.01 -17.99 -7.67
CA ASN A 207 -16.51 -19.22 -8.29
C ASN A 207 -17.16 -18.86 -9.63
N LEU A 208 -16.83 -19.60 -10.68
CA LEU A 208 -17.44 -19.48 -11.99
C LEU A 208 -18.01 -20.85 -12.38
N GLN A 209 -19.33 -21.02 -12.25
CA GLN A 209 -20.02 -22.20 -12.72
C GLN A 209 -20.61 -21.97 -14.11
N VAL A 210 -20.27 -22.85 -15.05
CA VAL A 210 -20.79 -22.85 -16.42
C VAL A 210 -21.40 -24.21 -16.70
N ILE A 211 -22.68 -24.21 -17.10
CA ILE A 211 -23.37 -25.38 -17.60
C ILE A 211 -23.65 -25.15 -19.09
N ALA A 212 -23.06 -25.96 -19.96
CA ALA A 212 -23.26 -25.83 -21.41
C ALA A 212 -22.99 -27.17 -22.10
N ALA A 213 -23.64 -27.42 -23.24
CA ALA A 213 -23.49 -28.68 -24.00
C ALA A 213 -23.74 -29.99 -23.21
N GLY A 214 -24.39 -29.94 -22.04
CA GLY A 214 -24.60 -31.09 -21.15
C GLY A 214 -23.46 -31.35 -20.16
N GLU A 215 -22.47 -30.46 -20.15
CA GLU A 215 -21.27 -30.49 -19.31
C GLU A 215 -21.36 -29.40 -18.23
N VAL A 216 -20.59 -29.55 -17.16
CA VAL A 216 -20.54 -28.63 -16.01
C VAL A 216 -19.08 -28.35 -15.66
N GLU A 217 -18.71 -27.08 -15.67
CA GLU A 217 -17.44 -26.59 -15.12
C GLU A 217 -17.74 -25.65 -13.96
N ALA A 218 -16.99 -25.75 -12.87
CA ALA A 218 -17.17 -24.87 -11.71
C ALA A 218 -15.84 -24.59 -10.99
N PRO A 219 -14.84 -23.99 -11.68
CA PRO A 219 -13.62 -23.56 -11.03
C PRO A 219 -13.89 -22.57 -9.90
N GLU A 220 -13.15 -22.76 -8.81
CA GLU A 220 -13.08 -21.88 -7.65
C GLU A 220 -11.65 -21.40 -7.53
N VAL A 221 -11.47 -20.10 -7.34
CA VAL A 221 -10.17 -19.45 -7.21
C VAL A 221 -10.18 -18.59 -5.95
N ASP A 222 -9.29 -18.93 -5.03
CA ASP A 222 -9.03 -18.19 -3.81
C ASP A 222 -7.65 -17.52 -3.93
N LEU A 223 -7.59 -16.21 -3.72
CA LEU A 223 -6.36 -15.43 -3.69
C LEU A 223 -6.35 -14.63 -2.40
N GLY A 224 -5.34 -14.82 -1.58
CA GLY A 224 -5.13 -14.04 -0.37
C GLY A 224 -3.74 -13.46 -0.35
N TYR A 225 -3.58 -12.22 0.12
CA TYR A 225 -2.29 -11.69 0.49
C TYR A 225 -2.39 -10.93 1.81
N SER A 226 -1.30 -10.96 2.57
CA SER A 226 -1.09 -10.02 3.66
C SER A 226 0.36 -9.56 3.64
N ILE A 227 0.54 -8.26 3.82
CA ILE A 227 1.84 -7.62 3.96
C ILE A 227 1.76 -6.74 5.20
N SER A 228 2.65 -6.98 6.15
CA SER A 228 2.76 -6.20 7.37
C SER A 228 4.20 -5.78 7.62
N MET A 229 4.36 -4.59 8.17
CA MET A 229 5.62 -4.04 8.61
C MET A 229 5.40 -3.37 9.96
N GLU A 230 6.02 -3.93 10.99
CA GLU A 230 6.12 -3.31 12.29
C GLU A 230 7.49 -2.63 12.41
N VAL A 231 7.50 -1.40 12.92
CA VAL A 231 8.69 -0.65 13.33
C VAL A 231 8.60 -0.48 14.84
N PRO A 232 9.07 -1.44 15.66
CA PRO A 232 8.97 -1.32 17.12
C PRO A 232 9.77 -0.14 17.68
N SER A 233 10.88 0.19 17.01
CA SER A 233 11.70 1.34 17.36
C SER A 233 12.54 1.80 16.17
N LEU A 234 12.53 3.11 15.95
CA LEU A 234 13.41 3.83 15.04
C LEU A 234 13.87 5.10 15.75
N SER A 235 15.18 5.24 15.87
CA SER A 235 15.83 6.37 16.53
C SER A 235 16.87 6.96 15.59
N SER A 236 16.84 8.26 15.37
CA SER A 236 17.84 8.95 14.55
C SER A 236 18.20 10.33 15.08
N GLU A 237 19.44 10.70 14.80
CA GLU A 237 20.09 11.94 15.20
C GLU A 237 20.56 12.65 13.92
N TRP A 238 20.15 13.88 13.75
CA TRP A 238 20.60 14.76 12.69
C TRP A 238 21.43 15.90 13.26
N ARG A 239 22.64 16.08 12.74
CA ARG A 239 23.51 17.21 13.10
C ARG A 239 23.93 17.95 11.84
N VAL A 240 23.65 19.25 11.83
CA VAL A 240 23.94 20.12 10.69
C VAL A 240 25.40 20.55 10.69
N ASP A 241 25.90 20.87 9.50
CA ASP A 241 27.24 21.41 9.32
C ASP A 241 27.36 22.87 9.79
N HIS A 242 26.31 23.65 9.52
CA HIS A 242 26.12 25.03 9.95
C HIS A 242 24.64 25.26 10.31
N PRO A 243 24.32 26.26 11.16
CA PRO A 243 22.95 26.52 11.58
C PRO A 243 22.04 26.87 10.39
N LEU A 244 20.84 26.29 10.34
CA LEU A 244 19.87 26.50 9.25
C LEU A 244 18.77 27.46 9.69
N ASP A 245 18.26 28.28 8.78
CA ASP A 245 17.31 29.35 9.08
C ASP A 245 15.89 29.10 8.55
N TYR A 246 15.56 27.86 8.13
CA TYR A 246 14.29 27.58 7.47
C TYR A 246 13.07 27.98 8.31
N LEU A 247 13.11 27.88 9.65
CA LEU A 247 12.02 28.36 10.51
C LEU A 247 11.78 29.88 10.40
N GLN A 248 12.82 30.67 10.13
CA GLN A 248 12.69 32.13 10.00
C GLN A 248 11.90 32.54 8.76
N GLN A 249 11.80 31.67 7.75
CA GLN A 249 11.04 31.95 6.53
C GLN A 249 9.54 32.10 6.77
N LEU A 250 9.02 31.54 7.88
CA LEU A 250 7.63 31.75 8.32
C LEU A 250 7.42 33.15 8.94
N ASN A 251 8.49 33.87 9.31
CA ASN A 251 8.39 35.16 10.01
C ASN A 251 8.42 36.38 9.08
N GLN A 252 8.72 36.20 7.79
CA GLN A 252 8.90 37.31 6.84
C GLN A 252 8.31 36.97 5.48
N GLU A 253 7.44 37.84 4.97
CA GLU A 253 7.01 37.80 3.56
C GLU A 253 8.24 37.87 2.64
N PRO A 254 8.28 37.10 1.53
CA PRO A 254 9.36 37.21 0.56
C PRO A 254 9.37 38.64 0.03
N SER A 255 10.49 39.35 0.19
CA SER A 255 10.64 40.63 -0.50
C SER A 255 10.71 40.36 -2.00
N GLU A 256 9.91 41.05 -2.82
CA GLU A 256 10.00 41.11 -4.31
C GLU A 256 11.36 41.65 -4.82
N SER A 257 12.45 41.57 -4.06
CA SER A 257 13.74 42.08 -4.46
C SER A 257 14.86 41.16 -4.00
N ASN A 258 15.19 40.20 -4.86
CA ASN A 258 16.59 39.90 -5.18
C ASN A 258 16.82 39.49 -6.65
N GLU A 259 15.85 39.63 -7.56
CA GLU A 259 16.16 39.59 -9.01
C GLU A 259 16.94 40.84 -9.48
N ASP A 260 16.88 41.95 -8.73
CA ASP A 260 17.58 43.22 -9.02
C ASP A 260 18.72 43.54 -8.02
N GLY A 261 19.01 42.63 -7.07
CA GLY A 261 20.07 42.81 -6.09
C GLY A 261 21.46 42.79 -6.75
N ILE A 262 22.42 43.53 -6.20
CA ILE A 262 23.82 43.45 -6.62
C ILE A 262 24.62 42.85 -5.46
N PHE A 263 25.15 41.65 -5.65
CA PHE A 263 26.14 41.04 -4.76
C PHE A 263 27.52 41.64 -5.05
N THR A 264 28.25 42.02 -4.01
CA THR A 264 29.62 42.55 -4.14
C THR A 264 30.62 41.51 -3.67
N CYS A 265 31.31 40.90 -4.62
CA CYS A 265 32.42 39.98 -4.43
C CYS A 265 33.50 40.57 -3.52
N ASP A 266 34.30 39.73 -2.86
CA ASP A 266 35.41 40.14 -2.00
C ASP A 266 36.52 40.88 -2.77
N ASN A 267 36.71 40.55 -4.05
CA ASN A 267 37.57 41.30 -4.97
C ASN A 267 36.98 42.65 -5.43
N GLY A 268 35.74 42.97 -5.02
CA GLY A 268 35.00 44.19 -5.35
C GLY A 268 34.28 44.17 -6.71
N GLN A 269 34.15 43.00 -7.35
CA GLN A 269 33.27 42.80 -8.49
C GLN A 269 31.80 42.82 -8.05
N GLU A 270 30.91 43.32 -8.91
CA GLU A 270 29.47 43.39 -8.66
C GLU A 270 28.78 42.42 -9.63
N ILE A 271 28.02 41.46 -9.11
CA ILE A 271 27.23 40.48 -9.87
C ILE A 271 25.74 40.59 -9.47
N PRO A 272 24.80 40.08 -10.28
CA PRO A 272 23.42 39.90 -9.84
C PRO A 272 23.36 39.08 -8.54
N ALA A 273 22.53 39.48 -7.58
CA ALA A 273 22.33 38.72 -6.34
C ALA A 273 21.73 37.33 -6.59
N SER A 274 21.10 37.12 -7.75
CA SER A 274 20.66 35.80 -8.19
C SER A 274 21.80 34.84 -8.56
N TRP A 275 23.03 35.34 -8.65
CA TRP A 275 24.26 34.57 -8.92
C TRP A 275 25.09 34.38 -7.64
N GLU A 276 24.50 34.68 -6.48
CA GLU A 276 25.07 34.29 -5.20
C GLU A 276 24.63 32.84 -4.90
N ASN A 277 25.59 31.94 -4.71
CA ASN A 277 25.39 30.50 -4.45
C ASN A 277 24.58 29.77 -5.55
N ASP A 278 24.83 30.06 -6.83
CA ASP A 278 24.16 29.39 -7.95
C ASP A 278 24.93 28.18 -8.50
N GLY A 279 26.11 27.90 -7.91
CA GLY A 279 26.97 26.78 -8.26
C GLY A 279 27.98 27.10 -9.37
N GLU A 280 28.00 28.33 -9.90
CA GLU A 280 29.00 28.84 -10.82
C GLU A 280 29.85 29.96 -10.17
N ASP A 281 31.19 29.88 -10.29
CA ASP A 281 32.09 30.95 -9.80
C ASP A 281 32.06 32.16 -10.74
N ASP A 282 31.10 33.05 -10.52
CA ASP A 282 30.90 34.29 -11.28
C ASP A 282 31.79 35.43 -10.78
N CYS A 283 32.16 35.46 -9.49
CA CYS A 283 33.10 36.42 -8.92
C CYS A 283 34.56 36.15 -9.31
N SER A 284 34.87 34.97 -9.89
CA SER A 284 36.21 34.50 -10.28
C SER A 284 37.24 34.43 -9.15
N ASP A 285 36.84 34.75 -7.93
CA ASP A 285 37.56 34.56 -6.68
C ASP A 285 36.78 33.65 -5.72
N GLY A 286 35.66 33.07 -6.18
CA GLY A 286 34.76 32.21 -5.44
C GLY A 286 34.14 32.89 -4.23
N SER A 287 33.88 34.20 -4.27
CA SER A 287 33.27 34.93 -3.15
C SER A 287 31.75 34.97 -3.17
N ASP A 288 31.15 34.89 -4.35
CA ASP A 288 29.74 34.53 -4.56
C ASP A 288 29.45 33.08 -4.23
N GLU A 289 30.46 32.24 -4.42
CA GLU A 289 30.46 30.83 -4.05
C GLU A 289 31.27 30.58 -2.76
N SER A 290 31.51 31.63 -1.95
CA SER A 290 32.27 31.52 -0.69
C SER A 290 31.44 30.98 0.46
N GLY A 291 30.14 30.81 0.25
CA GLY A 291 29.49 29.60 0.72
C GLY A 291 30.07 28.42 -0.05
N GLU A 292 31.30 28.01 0.27
CA GLU A 292 31.88 26.73 -0.19
C GLU A 292 30.77 25.71 -0.12
N PHE A 293 30.19 25.26 -1.26
CA PHE A 293 29.30 24.10 -1.37
C PHE A 293 28.88 23.52 -0.02
N ASN A 294 28.10 24.28 0.74
CA ASN A 294 27.63 23.88 2.05
C ASN A 294 26.16 23.75 1.84
N SER A 295 25.84 22.71 1.08
CA SER A 295 24.63 21.94 1.29
C SER A 295 24.26 22.03 2.76
N GLY A 296 23.20 22.79 3.07
CA GLY A 296 22.60 22.94 4.40
C GLY A 296 22.07 21.61 4.91
N GLY A 297 23.00 20.69 5.12
CA GLY A 297 22.84 19.29 4.83
C GLY A 297 23.74 18.53 5.77
N GLY A 298 23.16 18.25 6.94
CA GLY A 298 23.82 17.50 7.97
C GLY A 298 23.95 16.01 7.66
N ILE A 299 24.48 15.29 8.64
CA ILE A 299 24.48 13.83 8.64
C ILE A 299 23.32 13.38 9.52
N ILE A 300 22.50 12.48 9.00
CA ILE A 300 21.45 11.78 9.74
C ILE A 300 21.99 10.38 10.03
N GLU A 301 22.19 10.08 11.31
CA GLU A 301 22.62 8.76 11.77
C GLU A 301 21.55 8.16 12.66
N GLY A 302 21.29 6.87 12.53
CA GLY A 302 20.25 6.25 13.32
C GLY A 302 20.33 4.74 13.35
N THR A 303 19.43 4.17 14.13
CA THR A 303 19.22 2.74 14.23
C THR A 303 17.74 2.42 14.12
N PHE A 304 17.43 1.28 13.53
CA PHE A 304 16.07 0.79 13.43
C PHE A 304 16.00 -0.69 13.79
N THR A 305 14.82 -1.09 14.25
CA THR A 305 14.37 -2.48 14.31
C THR A 305 13.06 -2.57 13.54
N THR A 306 12.92 -3.58 12.71
CA THR A 306 11.69 -3.87 11.95
C THR A 306 11.32 -5.34 12.07
N LEU A 307 10.04 -5.62 11.89
CA LEU A 307 9.53 -6.97 11.68
C LEU A 307 8.60 -6.90 10.47
N THR A 308 9.02 -7.49 9.36
CA THR A 308 8.24 -7.51 8.13
C THR A 308 7.64 -8.90 7.94
N GLY A 309 6.32 -8.99 8.02
CA GLY A 309 5.57 -10.22 7.79
C GLY A 309 4.93 -10.20 6.41
N TYR A 310 4.87 -11.37 5.76
CA TYR A 310 4.06 -11.54 4.56
C TYR A 310 3.36 -12.88 4.58
N SER A 311 2.20 -12.94 3.94
CA SER A 311 1.55 -14.17 3.56
C SER A 311 0.97 -14.02 2.16
N LEU A 312 1.12 -15.04 1.32
CA LEU A 312 0.49 -15.15 0.01
C LEU A 312 -0.17 -16.52 -0.06
N SER A 313 -1.46 -16.56 -0.34
CA SER A 313 -2.19 -17.78 -0.58
C SER A 313 -2.82 -17.75 -1.97
N VAL A 314 -2.66 -18.84 -2.70
CA VAL A 314 -3.38 -19.13 -3.95
C VAL A 314 -4.02 -20.48 -3.76
N GLY A 315 -5.33 -20.56 -3.97
CA GLY A 315 -6.11 -21.78 -4.01
C GLY A 315 -6.82 -21.88 -5.34
N ILE A 316 -6.74 -23.03 -6.00
CA ILE A 316 -7.57 -23.33 -7.16
C ILE A 316 -8.22 -24.69 -6.95
N SER A 317 -9.53 -24.71 -7.11
CA SER A 317 -10.40 -25.86 -6.86
C SER A 317 -11.35 -26.03 -8.06
N GLY A 318 -11.92 -27.22 -8.24
CA GLY A 318 -12.92 -27.45 -9.29
C GLY A 318 -12.42 -27.60 -10.73
N ILE A 319 -11.10 -27.58 -10.98
CA ILE A 319 -10.49 -27.90 -12.29
C ILE A 319 -10.19 -29.41 -12.37
N PRO A 320 -10.46 -30.11 -13.50
CA PRO A 320 -10.16 -31.54 -13.67
C PRO A 320 -8.66 -31.82 -13.87
N THR A 321 -7.81 -31.52 -12.88
CA THR A 321 -6.36 -31.51 -13.09
C THR A 321 -5.72 -32.88 -13.35
N GLU A 322 -6.36 -33.96 -12.87
CA GLU A 322 -5.92 -35.34 -13.13
C GLU A 322 -5.99 -35.71 -14.63
N GLU A 323 -6.77 -34.99 -15.44
CA GLU A 323 -7.03 -35.28 -16.86
C GLU A 323 -6.21 -34.37 -17.81
N ILE A 324 -5.89 -33.13 -17.38
CA ILE A 324 -4.95 -32.21 -18.06
C ILE A 324 -3.46 -32.46 -17.71
N GLY A 325 -3.16 -33.47 -16.89
CA GLY A 325 -1.78 -33.81 -16.50
C GLY A 325 -1.13 -32.84 -15.52
N VAL A 326 -1.89 -31.95 -14.89
CA VAL A 326 -1.37 -30.94 -13.93
C VAL A 326 -1.70 -31.34 -12.50
N ASN A 327 -0.80 -31.11 -11.55
CA ASN A 327 -1.05 -31.44 -10.15
C ASN A 327 -1.78 -30.28 -9.44
N LEU A 328 -2.96 -30.52 -8.86
CA LEU A 328 -3.70 -29.51 -8.04
C LEU A 328 -2.88 -29.01 -6.85
N ASP A 329 -2.03 -29.85 -6.27
CA ASP A 329 -1.14 -29.46 -5.17
C ASP A 329 -0.14 -28.37 -5.61
N THR A 330 0.06 -28.18 -6.92
CA THR A 330 0.88 -27.11 -7.48
C THR A 330 0.16 -25.77 -7.50
N PHE A 331 -1.18 -25.72 -7.43
CA PHE A 331 -1.95 -24.45 -7.42
C PHE A 331 -2.49 -24.06 -6.04
N ASN A 332 -2.48 -24.97 -5.06
CA ASN A 332 -2.87 -24.69 -3.68
C ASN A 332 -1.62 -24.41 -2.82
N VAL A 333 -1.18 -23.16 -2.81
CA VAL A 333 0.05 -22.72 -2.15
C VAL A 333 -0.23 -21.66 -1.12
N GLU A 334 0.31 -21.84 0.09
CA GLU A 334 0.37 -20.82 1.14
C GLU A 334 1.83 -20.56 1.48
N LEU A 335 2.30 -19.36 1.18
CA LEU A 335 3.62 -18.85 1.55
C LEU A 335 3.42 -17.89 2.70
N SER A 336 4.17 -18.05 3.78
CA SER A 336 4.25 -17.03 4.83
C SER A 336 5.60 -17.06 5.52
N ASP A 337 6.14 -15.89 5.83
CA ASP A 337 7.32 -15.76 6.68
C ASP A 337 7.34 -14.41 7.41
N ASN A 338 8.23 -14.31 8.39
CA ASN A 338 8.50 -13.08 9.13
C ASN A 338 10.00 -12.79 9.11
N VAL A 339 10.37 -11.66 8.54
CA VAL A 339 11.75 -11.21 8.41
C VAL A 339 12.03 -10.12 9.44
N PRO A 340 12.78 -10.43 10.52
CA PRO A 340 13.24 -9.40 11.45
C PRO A 340 14.41 -8.62 10.82
N GLY A 341 14.27 -7.31 10.75
CA GLY A 341 15.31 -6.38 10.34
C GLY A 341 15.88 -5.64 11.54
N GLN A 342 17.20 -5.40 11.53
CA GLN A 342 17.81 -4.43 12.42
C GLN A 342 19.05 -3.85 11.75
N GLY A 343 19.24 -2.55 11.89
CA GLY A 343 20.31 -1.86 11.18
C GLY A 343 20.72 -0.57 11.84
N ALA A 344 21.83 -0.05 11.34
CA ALA A 344 22.23 1.33 11.54
C ALA A 344 22.43 1.96 10.16
N PHE A 345 22.07 3.23 10.03
CA PHE A 345 22.24 4.00 8.81
C PHE A 345 22.94 5.32 9.13
N SER A 346 23.58 5.88 8.11
CA SER A 346 24.26 7.16 8.16
C SER A 346 24.13 7.74 6.76
N GLU A 347 23.21 8.68 6.60
CA GLU A 347 22.90 9.32 5.34
C GLU A 347 23.30 10.79 5.40
N SER A 348 24.02 11.24 4.38
CA SER A 348 24.26 12.67 4.21
C SER A 348 23.13 13.22 3.36
N PHE A 349 22.40 14.15 3.93
CA PHE A 349 21.40 14.89 3.19
C PHE A 349 22.00 16.24 2.76
N GLN A 350 21.57 16.76 1.62
CA GLN A 350 21.95 18.08 1.13
C GLN A 350 20.68 18.88 0.84
N ASN A 351 20.70 20.18 1.15
CA ASN A 351 19.68 21.17 0.79
C ASN A 351 18.32 20.98 1.51
N ILE A 352 18.23 21.42 2.77
CA ILE A 352 16.92 21.70 3.41
C ILE A 352 16.42 23.12 3.05
N GLU A 353 17.21 23.87 2.26
CA GLU A 353 16.87 25.19 1.76
C GLU A 353 15.80 25.09 0.66
N GLY A 354 14.60 25.55 1.02
CA GLY A 354 13.45 25.77 0.16
C GLY A 354 12.47 26.68 0.89
N GLN A 355 11.59 27.38 0.17
CA GLN A 355 10.56 28.20 0.80
C GLN A 355 9.62 27.31 1.63
N MET A 356 9.66 27.46 2.95
CA MET A 356 8.77 26.86 3.93
C MET A 356 7.31 27.22 3.74
N ALA A 357 7.11 28.41 3.20
CA ALA A 357 5.82 28.95 2.87
C ALA A 357 5.88 29.60 1.49
N GLU A 358 4.93 29.26 0.62
CA GLU A 358 4.66 29.99 -0.61
C GLU A 358 3.58 31.04 -0.33
N TRP A 359 4.01 32.28 -0.16
CA TRP A 359 3.16 33.41 0.22
C TRP A 359 2.31 33.95 -0.92
N ASN A 360 2.70 33.66 -2.17
CA ASN A 360 1.91 33.98 -3.35
C ASN A 360 0.77 32.97 -3.58
N TRP A 361 0.58 32.02 -2.66
CA TRP A 361 -0.54 31.10 -2.66
C TRP A 361 -1.75 31.75 -1.97
N ASP A 362 -2.54 32.48 -2.75
CA ASP A 362 -3.78 33.08 -2.28
C ASP A 362 -4.95 32.11 -2.46
N CYS A 363 -5.75 31.93 -1.41
CA CYS A 363 -7.05 31.24 -1.47
C CYS A 363 -8.17 32.21 -1.11
N PRO A 364 -8.56 33.16 -1.99
CA PRO A 364 -9.57 34.17 -1.67
C PRO A 364 -10.86 33.54 -1.09
N PRO A 365 -11.44 34.08 -0.01
CA PRO A 365 -11.14 35.39 0.61
C PRO A 365 -9.99 35.39 1.63
N VAL A 366 -9.30 34.26 1.84
CA VAL A 366 -8.20 34.10 2.81
C VAL A 366 -6.88 34.45 2.14
N SER A 367 -6.14 35.40 2.70
CA SER A 367 -4.83 35.82 2.15
C SER A 367 -3.99 36.64 3.13
N GLY A 368 -2.69 36.39 3.19
CA GLY A 368 -1.74 37.16 3.99
C GLY A 368 -1.91 36.91 5.50
N ASN A 369 -2.64 37.78 6.18
CA ASN A 369 -2.86 37.71 7.63
C ASN A 369 -4.34 37.49 7.93
N GLU A 370 -4.62 36.54 8.82
CA GLU A 370 -5.97 36.13 9.19
C GLU A 370 -6.13 36.00 10.70
N ASP A 371 -7.37 36.07 11.16
CA ASP A 371 -7.75 35.83 12.55
C ASP A 371 -8.45 34.47 12.63
N LEU A 372 -7.83 33.50 13.30
CA LEU A 372 -8.43 32.20 13.61
C LEU A 372 -9.09 32.21 14.98
N THR A 373 -10.11 31.38 15.13
CA THR A 373 -10.64 31.04 16.46
C THR A 373 -10.10 29.66 16.88
N ILE A 374 -9.25 29.62 17.90
CA ILE A 374 -8.70 28.40 18.52
C ILE A 374 -9.02 28.47 20.02
N ASP A 375 -9.65 27.44 20.59
CA ASP A 375 -10.09 27.40 22.00
C ASP A 375 -10.93 28.61 22.45
N ASP A 376 -11.86 29.06 21.60
CA ASP A 376 -12.65 30.29 21.79
C ASP A 376 -11.80 31.58 21.93
N THR A 377 -10.51 31.52 21.59
CA THR A 377 -9.58 32.66 21.56
C THR A 377 -9.21 33.04 20.13
N THR A 378 -8.95 34.32 19.89
CA THR A 378 -8.51 34.80 18.58
C THR A 378 -7.00 34.76 18.51
N VAL A 379 -6.48 34.05 17.51
CA VAL A 379 -5.05 33.94 17.20
C VAL A 379 -4.80 34.60 15.86
N GLU A 380 -3.91 35.59 15.82
CA GLU A 380 -3.47 36.24 14.58
C GLU A 380 -2.43 35.34 13.91
N VAL A 381 -2.69 34.95 12.67
CA VAL A 381 -1.86 34.03 11.90
C VAL A 381 -1.54 34.61 10.54
N GLN A 382 -0.53 34.03 9.92
CA GLN A 382 -0.31 34.14 8.48
C GLN A 382 -0.74 32.86 7.78
N CYS A 383 -1.01 32.98 6.49
CA CYS A 383 -1.52 31.89 5.70
C CYS A 383 -0.90 31.80 4.32
N GLY A 384 -0.81 30.58 3.80
CA GLY A 384 -0.23 30.26 2.48
C GLY A 384 -0.02 28.75 2.34
N LEU A 385 0.74 28.33 1.32
CA LEU A 385 1.14 26.92 1.18
C LEU A 385 2.34 26.65 2.08
N ALA A 386 2.25 25.77 3.08
CA ALA A 386 3.37 25.39 3.93
C ALA A 386 3.36 23.88 4.24
N ALA A 387 4.46 23.35 4.76
CA ALA A 387 4.49 21.98 5.26
C ALA A 387 3.79 21.89 6.64
N PRO A 388 2.93 20.89 6.89
CA PRO A 388 2.27 20.72 8.19
C PRO A 388 3.24 20.31 9.31
N LEU A 389 4.38 19.72 8.94
CA LEU A 389 5.49 19.35 9.80
C LEU A 389 6.71 20.20 9.43
N SER A 390 7.66 20.35 10.35
CA SER A 390 8.95 20.98 10.01
C SER A 390 9.67 20.16 8.93
N PRO A 391 10.41 20.79 7.98
CA PRO A 391 11.17 20.08 6.96
C PRO A 391 12.16 19.11 7.55
N GLY A 392 12.79 19.48 8.68
CA GLY A 392 13.69 18.60 9.39
C GLY A 392 13.01 17.31 9.81
N MET A 393 11.77 17.37 10.34
CA MET A 393 10.98 16.18 10.67
C MET A 393 10.65 15.36 9.42
N ALA A 394 10.15 15.99 8.37
CA ALA A 394 9.78 15.29 7.13
C ALA A 394 10.99 14.58 6.49
N VAL A 395 12.13 15.26 6.39
CA VAL A 395 13.37 14.70 5.87
C VAL A 395 13.89 13.57 6.76
N MET A 396 13.93 13.77 8.08
CA MET A 396 14.38 12.71 8.99
C MET A 396 13.47 11.48 8.94
N MET A 397 12.15 11.65 8.89
CA MET A 397 11.21 10.54 8.73
C MET A 397 11.47 9.79 7.41
N ALA A 398 11.55 10.50 6.29
CA ALA A 398 11.80 9.89 4.98
C ALA A 398 13.14 9.14 4.93
N GLN A 399 14.22 9.76 5.39
CA GLN A 399 15.58 9.19 5.35
C GLN A 399 15.76 8.06 6.37
N SER A 400 15.06 8.10 7.51
CA SER A 400 15.16 7.05 8.51
C SER A 400 14.30 5.84 8.18
N LEU A 401 13.15 6.05 7.53
CA LEU A 401 12.27 4.97 7.08
C LEU A 401 12.82 4.26 5.86
N ALA A 402 13.43 4.96 4.90
CA ALA A 402 13.98 4.36 3.68
C ALA A 402 14.84 3.09 3.95
N PRO A 403 15.86 3.09 4.82
CA PRO A 403 16.65 1.89 5.09
C PRO A 403 15.86 0.81 5.86
N ALA A 404 14.87 1.20 6.68
CA ALA A 404 13.99 0.27 7.37
C ALA A 404 13.07 -0.47 6.38
N PHE A 405 12.53 0.25 5.37
CA PHE A 405 11.73 -0.31 4.27
C PHE A 405 12.58 -1.12 3.31
N ASP A 406 13.74 -0.61 2.87
CA ASP A 406 14.63 -1.31 1.94
C ASP A 406 15.11 -2.64 2.52
N ASN A 407 15.43 -2.68 3.82
CA ASN A 407 15.78 -3.93 4.47
C ASN A 407 14.61 -4.93 4.47
N GLY A 408 13.39 -4.46 4.76
CA GLY A 408 12.19 -5.29 4.67
C GLY A 408 11.92 -5.80 3.25
N ILE A 409 11.89 -4.90 2.25
CA ILE A 409 11.56 -5.21 0.85
C ILE A 409 12.65 -6.05 0.17
N GLN A 410 13.94 -5.81 0.42
CA GLN A 410 15.00 -6.62 -0.18
C GLN A 410 14.96 -8.05 0.34
N GLU A 411 14.77 -8.23 1.65
CA GLU A 411 14.64 -9.57 2.24
C GLU A 411 13.36 -10.24 1.71
N LEU A 412 12.22 -9.53 1.70
CA LEU A 412 10.97 -10.00 1.09
C LEU A 412 11.15 -10.39 -0.38
N SER A 413 11.77 -9.54 -1.20
CA SER A 413 11.98 -9.79 -2.63
C SER A 413 12.86 -11.00 -2.85
N SER A 414 13.92 -11.19 -2.04
CA SER A 414 14.80 -12.35 -2.19
C SER A 414 14.10 -13.65 -1.84
N VAL A 415 13.27 -13.64 -0.79
CA VAL A 415 12.54 -14.81 -0.33
C VAL A 415 11.35 -15.11 -1.24
N LEU A 416 10.57 -14.10 -1.61
CA LEU A 416 9.44 -14.22 -2.56
C LEU A 416 9.92 -14.62 -3.94
N GLN A 417 11.02 -14.06 -4.45
CA GLN A 417 11.55 -14.46 -5.75
C GLN A 417 12.00 -15.92 -5.74
N GLU A 418 12.72 -16.38 -4.72
CA GLU A 418 13.13 -17.80 -4.63
C GLU A 418 11.92 -18.74 -4.53
N GLN A 419 10.90 -18.38 -3.74
CA GLN A 419 9.69 -19.18 -3.59
C GLN A 419 8.79 -19.15 -4.83
N ILE A 420 8.60 -17.99 -5.47
CA ILE A 420 7.83 -17.84 -6.70
C ILE A 420 8.55 -18.47 -7.88
N GLU A 421 9.87 -18.34 -8.02
CA GLU A 421 10.64 -19.02 -9.07
C GLU A 421 10.55 -20.53 -8.91
N SER A 422 10.71 -21.05 -7.68
CA SER A 422 10.52 -22.48 -7.39
C SER A 422 9.10 -22.95 -7.70
N TRP A 423 8.10 -22.10 -7.46
CA TRP A 423 6.70 -22.41 -7.74
C TRP A 423 6.37 -22.34 -9.23
N MET A 424 6.88 -21.33 -9.94
CA MET A 424 6.75 -21.20 -11.40
C MET A 424 7.43 -22.36 -12.12
N GLU A 425 8.55 -22.87 -11.59
CA GLU A 425 9.24 -24.08 -12.07
C GLU A 425 8.40 -25.35 -11.83
N GLU A 426 7.59 -25.39 -10.76
CA GLU A 426 6.66 -26.49 -10.47
C GLU A 426 5.38 -26.43 -11.33
N ILE A 427 4.83 -25.23 -11.58
CA ILE A 427 3.66 -25.00 -12.46
C ILE A 427 4.02 -25.23 -13.93
N SER A 428 5.20 -24.80 -14.38
CA SER A 428 5.64 -24.95 -15.76
C SER A 428 6.05 -26.38 -16.09
N GLY A 429 5.40 -27.37 -15.44
CA GLY A 429 5.70 -28.79 -15.42
C GLY A 429 6.51 -29.22 -16.63
N ASP A 430 7.74 -29.65 -16.36
CA ASP A 430 8.74 -30.19 -17.29
C ASP A 430 8.22 -30.58 -18.69
N GLU A 431 7.95 -29.60 -19.55
CA GLU A 431 7.64 -29.80 -20.97
C GLU A 431 8.24 -28.65 -21.78
N GLY A 432 9.50 -28.84 -22.19
CA GLY A 432 10.19 -27.88 -23.05
C GLY A 432 11.70 -28.03 -23.27
N GLY A 433 12.29 -29.23 -23.18
CA GLY A 433 13.51 -29.55 -23.94
C GLY A 433 14.85 -28.95 -23.47
N ASP A 434 15.14 -28.91 -22.18
CA ASP A 434 16.51 -28.67 -21.66
C ASP A 434 17.18 -29.91 -21.06
N GLY A 435 16.56 -31.09 -21.24
CA GLY A 435 17.22 -32.37 -21.03
C GLY A 435 18.48 -32.51 -21.91
N ILE A 436 19.50 -33.20 -21.42
CA ILE A 436 20.70 -33.54 -22.20
C ILE A 436 20.55 -34.98 -22.72
N PHE A 437 20.52 -35.16 -24.03
CA PHE A 437 20.62 -36.47 -24.68
C PHE A 437 22.09 -36.88 -24.80
N VAL A 438 22.43 -38.07 -24.30
CA VAL A 438 23.79 -38.61 -24.37
C VAL A 438 23.86 -39.58 -25.53
N CYS A 439 24.52 -39.16 -26.61
CA CYS A 439 24.84 -39.97 -27.78
C CYS A 439 25.52 -41.29 -27.38
N ASP A 440 25.42 -42.32 -28.22
CA ASP A 440 26.05 -43.63 -27.98
C ASP A 440 27.59 -43.55 -27.86
N ASN A 441 28.21 -42.57 -28.51
CA ASN A 441 29.64 -42.25 -28.41
C ASN A 441 30.02 -41.47 -27.14
N GLY A 442 29.04 -41.05 -26.34
CA GLY A 442 29.18 -40.26 -25.11
C GLY A 442 29.23 -38.74 -25.30
N GLU A 443 28.88 -38.23 -26.48
CA GLU A 443 28.60 -36.80 -26.71
C GLU A 443 27.27 -36.40 -26.08
N GLU A 444 27.15 -35.14 -25.68
CA GLU A 444 25.97 -34.58 -25.01
C GLU A 444 25.39 -33.49 -25.91
N ILE A 445 24.13 -33.64 -26.33
CA ILE A 445 23.37 -32.67 -27.14
C ILE A 445 22.07 -32.29 -26.40
N PRO A 446 21.44 -31.16 -26.73
CA PRO A 446 20.08 -30.86 -26.26
C PRO A 446 19.12 -32.00 -26.63
N ALA A 447 18.24 -32.39 -25.71
CA ALA A 447 17.25 -33.46 -25.94
C ALA A 447 16.25 -33.11 -27.05
N SER A 448 16.03 -31.81 -27.30
CA SER A 448 15.26 -31.33 -28.45
C SER A 448 15.87 -31.67 -29.81
N TRP A 449 17.11 -32.17 -29.86
CA TRP A 449 17.81 -32.59 -31.08
C TRP A 449 17.85 -34.11 -31.24
N GLU A 450 17.09 -34.85 -30.43
CA GLU A 450 16.89 -36.28 -30.64
C GLU A 450 15.74 -36.47 -31.66
N ASN A 451 16.02 -37.13 -32.79
CA ASN A 451 15.08 -37.36 -33.90
C ASN A 451 14.54 -36.08 -34.56
N ASP A 452 15.33 -35.00 -34.60
CA ASP A 452 14.93 -33.74 -35.25
C ASP A 452 15.15 -33.74 -36.77
N GLY A 453 15.68 -34.86 -37.30
CA GLY A 453 15.93 -35.08 -38.72
C GLY A 453 17.30 -34.61 -39.19
N GLU A 454 18.10 -33.94 -38.33
CA GLU A 454 19.49 -33.58 -38.57
C GLU A 454 20.41 -34.44 -37.70
N VAL A 455 21.59 -34.78 -38.22
CA VAL A 455 22.55 -35.59 -37.47
C VAL A 455 23.45 -34.65 -36.67
N ASP A 456 23.13 -34.47 -35.39
CA ASP A 456 23.82 -33.61 -34.43
C ASP A 456 24.81 -34.39 -33.54
N CYS A 457 24.52 -35.64 -33.18
CA CYS A 457 25.51 -36.56 -32.65
C CYS A 457 26.52 -36.93 -33.75
N SER A 458 27.82 -36.88 -33.45
CA SER A 458 28.85 -37.19 -34.46
C SER A 458 28.79 -38.63 -34.98
N ASP A 459 28.11 -39.53 -34.25
CA ASP A 459 27.86 -40.91 -34.62
C ASP A 459 26.44 -41.17 -35.16
N GLY A 460 25.58 -40.16 -35.22
CA GLY A 460 24.19 -40.23 -35.70
C GLY A 460 23.29 -41.10 -34.83
N SER A 461 23.57 -41.15 -33.53
CA SER A 461 22.80 -41.93 -32.56
C SER A 461 21.57 -41.19 -32.02
N ASP A 462 21.54 -39.87 -32.13
CA ASP A 462 20.35 -39.02 -31.99
C ASP A 462 19.27 -39.34 -33.03
N GLU A 463 19.69 -39.68 -34.25
CA GLU A 463 18.78 -39.97 -35.37
C GLU A 463 18.52 -41.49 -35.57
N ASN A 464 18.66 -42.27 -34.49
CA ASN A 464 18.56 -43.73 -34.42
C ASN A 464 19.06 -44.47 -35.69
N GLY A 465 20.31 -44.20 -36.10
CA GLY A 465 21.04 -45.09 -36.98
C GLY A 465 20.73 -44.98 -38.48
N GLY A 466 20.85 -43.77 -39.04
CA GLY A 466 21.44 -43.55 -40.36
C GLY A 466 20.55 -43.76 -41.59
N GLY A 467 20.01 -42.63 -42.09
CA GLY A 467 19.92 -42.34 -43.52
C GLY A 467 19.24 -43.39 -44.41
N GLY A 468 17.96 -43.67 -44.16
CA GLY A 468 17.08 -44.33 -45.12
C GLY A 468 15.72 -44.66 -44.53
N GLU A 469 14.65 -44.05 -45.06
CA GLU A 469 13.22 -44.33 -44.84
C GLU A 469 12.95 -45.16 -43.56
N SER A 470 13.15 -44.53 -42.40
CA SER A 470 12.67 -45.03 -41.11
C SER A 470 11.15 -45.00 -41.15
N VAL A 471 10.52 -46.02 -40.57
CA VAL A 471 9.07 -46.21 -40.57
C VAL A 471 8.62 -46.28 -39.11
N PHE A 472 7.73 -45.38 -38.71
CA PHE A 472 7.00 -45.45 -37.44
C PHE A 472 5.85 -46.44 -37.59
N VAL A 473 5.69 -47.31 -36.58
CA VAL A 473 4.62 -48.31 -36.56
C VAL A 473 3.56 -47.83 -35.59
N CYS A 474 2.43 -47.39 -36.12
CA CYS A 474 1.26 -46.97 -35.36
C CYS A 474 0.79 -48.10 -34.43
N ASP A 475 0.05 -47.79 -33.37
CA ASP A 475 -0.44 -48.78 -32.41
C ASP A 475 -1.41 -49.82 -33.04
N ASN A 476 -2.11 -49.41 -34.09
CA ASN A 476 -2.97 -50.26 -34.92
C ASN A 476 -2.18 -51.14 -35.93
N GLY A 477 -0.86 -50.95 -36.00
CA GLY A 477 0.08 -51.67 -36.87
C GLY A 477 0.23 -51.10 -38.28
N GLU A 478 -0.27 -49.89 -38.54
CA GLU A 478 0.03 -49.10 -39.74
C GLU A 478 1.49 -48.62 -39.72
N GLU A 479 2.06 -48.38 -40.89
CA GLU A 479 3.48 -48.06 -41.09
C GLU A 479 3.56 -46.73 -41.86
N ILE A 480 3.95 -45.64 -41.18
CA ILE A 480 4.15 -44.30 -41.76
C ILE A 480 5.65 -43.96 -41.78
N PRO A 481 6.12 -43.01 -42.61
CA PRO A 481 7.47 -42.47 -42.48
C PRO A 481 7.71 -41.96 -41.06
N ALA A 482 8.84 -42.30 -40.43
CA ALA A 482 9.13 -41.84 -39.06
C ALA A 482 9.37 -40.32 -38.97
N SER A 483 9.52 -39.64 -40.10
CA SER A 483 9.52 -38.17 -40.16
C SER A 483 8.12 -37.55 -39.97
N TRP A 484 7.08 -38.38 -39.88
CA TRP A 484 5.69 -38.00 -39.63
C TRP A 484 5.27 -38.40 -38.21
N GLU A 485 6.23 -38.68 -37.34
CA GLU A 485 5.97 -38.80 -35.90
C GLU A 485 6.13 -37.39 -35.31
N ASN A 486 5.06 -36.87 -34.69
CA ASN A 486 4.95 -35.54 -34.11
C ASN A 486 5.22 -34.39 -35.10
N ASP A 487 4.72 -34.51 -36.33
CA ASP A 487 4.90 -33.49 -37.37
C ASP A 487 3.75 -32.46 -37.46
N GLY A 488 2.75 -32.61 -36.59
CA GLY A 488 1.58 -31.75 -36.45
C GLY A 488 0.39 -32.19 -37.31
N GLU A 489 0.47 -33.30 -38.04
CA GLU A 489 -0.61 -33.84 -38.85
C GLU A 489 -0.86 -35.31 -38.51
N VAL A 490 -2.12 -35.68 -38.24
CA VAL A 490 -2.48 -37.09 -37.96
C VAL A 490 -2.35 -37.94 -39.22
N ASP A 491 -1.24 -38.69 -39.33
CA ASP A 491 -0.93 -39.57 -40.46
C ASP A 491 -1.21 -41.06 -40.14
N CYS A 492 -1.14 -41.48 -38.88
CA CYS A 492 -1.67 -42.76 -38.44
C CYS A 492 -3.19 -42.72 -38.36
N SER A 493 -3.86 -43.76 -38.86
CA SER A 493 -5.33 -43.83 -38.77
C SER A 493 -5.91 -43.98 -37.35
N ASP A 494 -5.05 -44.21 -36.35
CA ASP A 494 -5.36 -44.18 -34.91
C ASP A 494 -4.72 -43.00 -34.16
N GLY A 495 -4.02 -42.07 -34.84
CA GLY A 495 -3.42 -40.87 -34.25
C GLY A 495 -2.23 -41.10 -33.33
N SER A 496 -1.69 -42.32 -33.28
CA SER A 496 -0.59 -42.65 -32.36
C SER A 496 0.76 -42.00 -32.71
N ASP A 497 0.86 -41.39 -33.87
CA ASP A 497 2.03 -40.67 -34.38
C ASP A 497 2.18 -39.25 -33.84
N GLU A 498 1.07 -38.61 -33.44
CA GLU A 498 1.06 -37.23 -32.93
C GLU A 498 0.99 -37.19 -31.39
N ASN A 499 1.66 -38.13 -30.72
CA ASN A 499 1.56 -38.33 -29.27
C ASN A 499 2.54 -37.44 -28.47
N ASP A 500 2.83 -36.23 -28.97
CA ASP A 500 3.44 -35.14 -28.21
C ASP A 500 2.32 -34.26 -27.60
N GLY A 501 2.52 -33.78 -26.38
CA GLY A 501 1.54 -33.15 -25.49
C GLY A 501 0.96 -31.80 -25.96
N SER A 502 0.77 -31.60 -27.25
CA SER A 502 0.02 -30.47 -27.78
C SER A 502 -1.48 -30.67 -27.50
N MET A 503 -2.04 -29.72 -26.75
CA MET A 503 -3.44 -29.65 -26.34
C MET A 503 -4.42 -29.40 -27.52
N GLU A 504 -4.15 -29.91 -28.72
CA GLU A 504 -5.12 -29.93 -29.82
C GLU A 504 -5.61 -31.37 -30.02
N GLY A 505 -6.78 -31.69 -29.45
CA GLY A 505 -7.44 -33.00 -29.59
C GLY A 505 -7.62 -33.80 -28.30
N SER A 506 -7.38 -33.23 -27.12
CA SER A 506 -7.82 -33.86 -25.87
C SER A 506 -9.35 -33.83 -25.77
N GLU A 507 -9.96 -34.90 -25.22
CA GLU A 507 -11.42 -34.98 -24.99
C GLU A 507 -11.94 -33.77 -24.18
N GLU A 508 -11.07 -33.13 -23.39
CA GLU A 508 -11.35 -31.98 -22.55
C GLU A 508 -11.25 -30.62 -23.27
N PHE A 509 -10.32 -30.46 -24.23
CA PHE A 509 -10.33 -29.28 -25.11
C PHE A 509 -11.55 -29.30 -26.03
N GLU A 510 -11.91 -30.47 -26.58
CA GLU A 510 -13.14 -30.66 -27.34
C GLU A 510 -14.39 -30.39 -26.47
N ARG A 511 -14.35 -30.77 -25.18
CA ARG A 511 -15.40 -30.47 -24.20
C ARG A 511 -15.56 -28.96 -24.02
N LEU A 512 -14.50 -28.24 -23.71
CA LEU A 512 -14.53 -26.79 -23.49
C LEU A 512 -14.93 -26.02 -24.75
N GLU A 513 -14.45 -26.44 -25.91
CA GLU A 513 -14.84 -25.90 -27.23
C GLU A 513 -16.35 -26.09 -27.45
N SER A 514 -16.89 -27.29 -27.17
CA SER A 514 -18.32 -27.56 -27.31
C SER A 514 -19.20 -26.74 -26.36
N MET A 515 -18.72 -26.48 -25.13
CA MET A 515 -19.36 -25.60 -24.18
C MET A 515 -19.39 -24.16 -24.69
N MET A 516 -18.26 -23.67 -25.20
CA MET A 516 -18.14 -22.33 -25.76
C MET A 516 -19.03 -22.13 -27.00
N GLU A 517 -19.10 -23.12 -27.89
CA GLU A 517 -20.01 -23.11 -29.03
C GLU A 517 -21.49 -23.05 -28.58
N ALA A 518 -21.88 -23.85 -27.59
CA ALA A 518 -23.24 -23.84 -27.05
C ALA A 518 -23.61 -22.48 -26.43
N LEU A 519 -22.68 -21.86 -25.70
CA LEU A 519 -22.86 -20.51 -25.18
C LEU A 519 -22.98 -19.45 -26.30
N MET A 520 -22.19 -19.56 -27.36
CA MET A 520 -22.30 -18.63 -28.51
C MET A 520 -23.60 -18.80 -29.30
N GLU A 521 -24.18 -20.01 -29.33
CA GLU A 521 -25.48 -20.27 -29.94
C GLU A 521 -26.67 -19.84 -29.06
N SER A 522 -26.44 -19.66 -27.76
CA SER A 522 -27.44 -19.22 -26.78
C SER A 522 -27.87 -17.75 -26.96
N ASN A 523 -28.76 -17.29 -26.10
CA ASN A 523 -29.18 -15.89 -26.03
C ASN A 523 -28.18 -14.97 -25.30
N LEU A 524 -27.09 -15.48 -24.75
CA LEU A 524 -26.14 -14.74 -23.88
C LEU A 524 -25.69 -13.40 -24.47
N ASN A 525 -25.26 -13.38 -25.75
CA ASN A 525 -24.83 -12.14 -26.39
C ASN A 525 -25.95 -11.08 -26.44
N LYS A 526 -27.20 -11.50 -26.66
CA LYS A 526 -28.35 -10.57 -26.68
C LYS A 526 -28.71 -10.09 -25.28
N THR A 527 -28.54 -10.95 -24.28
CA THR A 527 -28.70 -10.59 -22.86
C THR A 527 -27.72 -9.49 -22.49
N MET A 528 -26.43 -9.67 -22.80
CA MET A 528 -25.40 -8.67 -22.52
C MET A 528 -25.60 -7.36 -23.31
N GLU A 529 -26.04 -7.44 -24.57
CA GLU A 529 -26.44 -6.26 -25.35
C GLU A 529 -27.62 -5.51 -24.70
N ALA A 530 -28.66 -6.23 -24.25
CA ALA A 530 -29.83 -5.65 -23.62
C ALA A 530 -29.51 -5.03 -22.26
N PHE A 531 -28.62 -5.66 -21.49
CA PHE A 531 -28.09 -5.15 -20.24
C PHE A 531 -27.36 -3.82 -20.45
N ALA A 532 -26.38 -3.79 -21.36
CA ALA A 532 -25.61 -2.59 -21.63
C ALA A 532 -26.50 -1.43 -22.13
N GLU A 533 -27.46 -1.69 -23.01
CA GLU A 533 -28.41 -0.67 -23.48
C GLU A 533 -29.29 -0.16 -22.33
N LYS A 534 -29.73 -1.04 -21.43
CA LYS A 534 -30.59 -0.66 -20.32
C LYS A 534 -29.84 0.08 -19.21
N LEU A 535 -28.63 -0.35 -18.90
CA LEU A 535 -27.76 0.29 -17.92
C LEU A 535 -27.40 1.72 -18.36
N ASP A 536 -27.09 1.92 -19.64
CA ASP A 536 -26.83 3.26 -20.21
C ASP A 536 -28.04 4.20 -20.05
N GLU A 537 -29.27 3.67 -20.18
CA GLU A 537 -30.50 4.46 -19.95
C GLU A 537 -30.72 4.80 -18.47
N LEU A 538 -30.42 3.89 -17.55
CA LEU A 538 -30.70 4.05 -16.13
C LEU A 538 -29.67 4.93 -15.43
N VAL A 539 -28.38 4.64 -15.65
CA VAL A 539 -27.26 5.34 -15.00
C VAL A 539 -27.19 6.83 -15.38
N GLU A 540 -27.71 7.23 -16.55
CA GLU A 540 -27.76 8.63 -16.98
C GLU A 540 -28.57 9.52 -16.01
N ASP A 541 -29.55 8.95 -15.29
CA ASP A 541 -30.38 9.71 -14.33
C ASP A 541 -29.69 9.90 -12.96
N ASN A 542 -28.74 9.03 -12.59
CA ASN A 542 -28.09 9.00 -11.28
C ASN A 542 -26.67 9.59 -11.26
N ILE A 543 -26.06 9.82 -12.43
CA ILE A 543 -24.78 10.52 -12.55
C ILE A 543 -25.02 11.96 -13.02
N PRO A 544 -24.86 12.98 -12.16
CA PRO A 544 -25.03 14.36 -12.58
C PRO A 544 -23.93 14.76 -13.59
N SER A 545 -24.29 15.64 -14.52
CA SER A 545 -23.35 16.10 -15.57
C SER A 545 -22.16 16.91 -15.03
N GLU A 546 -22.30 17.48 -13.85
CA GLU A 546 -21.25 18.21 -13.11
C GLU A 546 -21.35 17.79 -11.64
N PRO A 547 -20.22 17.57 -10.95
CA PRO A 547 -20.22 17.22 -9.54
C PRO A 547 -20.78 18.37 -8.68
N VAL A 548 -21.33 18.06 -7.50
CA VAL A 548 -21.87 19.06 -6.58
C VAL A 548 -20.76 19.99 -6.05
N LEU A 549 -19.58 19.40 -5.80
CA LEU A 549 -18.36 20.08 -5.38
C LEU A 549 -17.34 20.04 -6.53
N ASP A 550 -16.99 21.21 -7.05
CA ASP A 550 -15.93 21.33 -8.05
C ASP A 550 -14.57 21.34 -7.35
N LEU A 551 -13.92 20.18 -7.31
CA LEU A 551 -12.61 20.02 -6.67
C LEU A 551 -11.51 20.86 -7.33
N GLU A 552 -11.67 21.31 -8.58
CA GLU A 552 -10.72 22.22 -9.22
C GLU A 552 -10.76 23.63 -8.61
N GLU A 553 -11.88 24.02 -7.99
CA GLU A 553 -12.01 25.27 -7.23
C GLU A 553 -11.56 25.14 -5.76
N SER A 554 -11.12 23.95 -5.34
CA SER A 554 -10.60 23.73 -4.00
C SER A 554 -9.21 24.33 -3.83
N CYS A 555 -8.98 24.99 -2.70
CA CYS A 555 -7.73 25.62 -2.34
C CYS A 555 -7.39 25.27 -0.90
N ALA A 556 -6.28 24.55 -0.70
CA ALA A 556 -5.78 24.20 0.61
C ALA A 556 -4.68 25.20 1.03
N LEU A 557 -4.63 25.52 2.32
CA LEU A 557 -3.61 26.38 2.89
C LEU A 557 -3.37 26.03 4.35
N LEU A 558 -2.21 26.41 4.86
CA LEU A 558 -1.83 26.26 6.26
C LEU A 558 -1.77 27.62 6.94
N PHE A 559 -1.90 27.59 8.26
CA PHE A 559 -1.82 28.76 9.11
C PHE A 559 -0.65 28.64 10.07
N TRP A 560 0.11 29.72 10.26
CA TRP A 560 1.21 29.76 11.22
C TRP A 560 1.32 31.08 11.97
N THR A 561 1.90 31.02 13.15
CA THR A 561 2.26 32.17 13.99
C THR A 561 3.66 32.67 13.62
N THR A 562 3.87 33.99 13.66
CA THR A 562 5.12 34.66 13.25
C THR A 562 6.06 35.01 14.39
N ASP A 563 5.53 34.97 15.61
CA ASP A 563 6.27 35.22 16.83
C ASP A 563 7.14 34.02 17.22
N ASP A 564 6.75 32.81 16.82
CA ASP A 564 7.46 31.57 17.09
C ASP A 564 7.56 30.61 15.90
N SER A 565 7.20 31.01 14.68
CA SER A 565 7.31 30.18 13.46
C SER A 565 6.62 28.80 13.58
N ARG A 566 5.39 28.74 14.11
CA ARG A 566 4.69 27.47 14.34
C ARG A 566 3.43 27.35 13.50
N VAL A 567 3.27 26.22 12.81
CA VAL A 567 2.02 25.87 12.13
C VAL A 567 0.96 25.49 13.15
N VAL A 568 -0.20 26.16 13.09
CA VAL A 568 -1.29 26.03 14.06
C VAL A 568 -2.57 25.45 13.47
N GLY A 569 -2.62 25.19 12.16
CA GLY A 569 -3.76 24.55 11.52
C GLY A 569 -3.67 24.55 10.00
N PHE A 570 -4.69 23.96 9.36
CA PHE A 570 -4.88 24.01 7.91
C PHE A 570 -6.36 24.24 7.59
N ALA A 571 -6.63 24.80 6.42
CA ALA A 571 -7.97 24.88 5.88
C ALA A 571 -8.01 24.43 4.42
N VAL A 572 -9.15 23.88 4.03
CA VAL A 572 -9.55 23.67 2.64
C VAL A 572 -10.73 24.59 2.38
N LEU A 573 -10.58 25.47 1.40
CA LEU A 573 -11.68 26.26 0.87
C LEU A 573 -12.15 25.68 -0.45
N ASN A 574 -13.45 25.76 -0.71
CA ASN A 574 -14.02 25.48 -2.03
C ASN A 574 -14.91 26.65 -2.44
N SER A 575 -14.74 27.17 -3.66
CA SER A 575 -15.43 28.35 -4.18
C SER A 575 -15.41 29.56 -3.22
N GLY A 576 -14.32 29.75 -2.46
CA GLY A 576 -14.14 30.83 -1.49
C GLY A 576 -14.94 30.71 -0.19
N LYS A 577 -15.41 29.51 0.16
CA LYS A 577 -16.00 29.18 1.46
C LYS A 577 -15.18 28.09 2.15
N LEU A 578 -15.19 28.06 3.47
CA LEU A 578 -14.48 27.08 4.29
C LEU A 578 -15.18 25.71 4.21
N LEU A 579 -14.53 24.73 3.59
CA LEU A 579 -15.00 23.35 3.51
C LEU A 579 -14.53 22.52 4.71
N LEU A 580 -13.26 22.70 5.11
CA LEU A 580 -12.62 22.01 6.24
C LEU A 580 -11.61 22.94 6.90
N GLY A 581 -11.45 22.88 8.21
CA GLY A 581 -10.43 23.65 8.95
C GLY A 581 -11.00 24.48 10.11
N PRO A 582 -10.15 25.34 10.72
CA PRO A 582 -10.57 26.19 11.83
C PRO A 582 -11.47 27.32 11.35
N SER A 583 -12.23 27.91 12.27
CA SER A 583 -13.06 29.07 11.93
C SER A 583 -12.19 30.30 11.61
N VAL A 584 -12.26 30.76 10.35
CA VAL A 584 -11.54 31.94 9.85
C VAL A 584 -12.48 33.15 9.85
N PHE A 585 -12.06 34.26 10.47
CA PHE A 585 -12.90 35.44 10.62
C PHE A 585 -13.36 36.02 9.26
N GLY A 586 -14.68 36.13 9.07
CA GLY A 586 -15.25 36.75 7.87
C GLY A 586 -15.37 35.82 6.67
N VAL A 587 -14.88 34.59 6.76
CA VAL A 587 -15.11 33.51 5.80
C VAL A 587 -16.42 32.80 6.16
N LYS A 588 -17.18 32.38 5.16
CA LYS A 588 -18.39 31.58 5.38
C LYS A 588 -18.04 30.11 5.29
N GLU A 589 -18.70 29.29 6.09
CA GLU A 589 -18.72 27.85 5.91
C GLU A 589 -19.36 27.48 4.56
N HIS A 590 -18.87 26.40 3.97
CA HIS A 590 -19.43 25.79 2.78
C HIS A 590 -20.84 25.25 3.08
N ASP A 591 -21.70 25.16 2.05
CA ASP A 591 -23.07 24.68 2.25
C ASP A 591 -23.15 23.13 2.32
N ILE A 592 -22.08 22.46 1.88
CA ILE A 592 -21.86 21.01 1.98
C ILE A 592 -21.07 20.74 3.25
N ASN A 593 -21.48 19.71 3.99
CA ASN A 593 -20.84 19.32 5.23
C ASN A 593 -20.33 17.89 5.10
N LEU A 594 -19.02 17.74 4.88
CA LEU A 594 -18.37 16.43 4.87
C LEU A 594 -18.26 15.91 6.31
N ASN A 595 -18.24 14.59 6.48
CA ASN A 595 -18.11 13.94 7.79
C ASN A 595 -16.66 13.91 8.31
N VAL A 596 -15.80 14.79 7.79
CA VAL A 596 -14.45 15.02 8.29
C VAL A 596 -14.49 15.96 9.49
N GLN A 597 -14.09 15.47 10.67
CA GLN A 597 -14.04 16.27 11.89
C GLN A 597 -12.69 16.95 12.02
N TYR A 598 -12.69 18.28 12.10
CA TYR A 598 -11.50 19.09 12.38
C TYR A 598 -11.40 19.42 13.87
N TYR A 599 -10.19 19.34 14.42
CA TYR A 599 -9.91 19.69 15.80
C TYR A 599 -8.75 20.67 15.89
N ASP A 600 -8.86 21.62 16.81
CA ASP A 600 -7.78 22.50 17.26
C ASP A 600 -7.75 22.58 18.80
N GLY A 601 -6.61 22.99 19.35
CA GLY A 601 -6.46 23.33 20.76
C GLY A 601 -6.82 22.20 21.74
N ASP A 602 -7.53 22.55 22.82
CA ASP A 602 -7.95 21.62 23.86
C ASP A 602 -8.88 20.51 23.32
N ASN A 603 -9.67 20.79 22.27
CA ASN A 603 -10.50 19.78 21.63
C ASN A 603 -9.64 18.74 20.89
N ALA A 604 -8.61 19.18 20.16
CA ALA A 604 -7.66 18.28 19.50
C ALA A 604 -6.88 17.46 20.52
N ARG A 605 -6.50 18.06 21.65
CA ARG A 605 -5.83 17.35 22.75
C ARG A 605 -6.71 16.26 23.36
N ALA A 606 -7.98 16.56 23.60
CA ALA A 606 -8.92 15.57 24.12
C ALA A 606 -9.11 14.41 23.12
N ALA A 607 -9.31 14.72 21.84
CA ALA A 607 -9.47 13.70 20.79
C ALA A 607 -8.21 12.83 20.62
N LYS A 608 -7.01 13.45 20.60
CA LYS A 608 -5.73 12.72 20.58
C LYS A 608 -5.61 11.76 21.76
N ILE A 609 -5.96 12.19 22.99
CA ILE A 609 -5.88 11.35 24.20
C ILE A 609 -6.73 10.09 24.07
N ASP A 610 -7.92 10.19 23.50
CA ASP A 610 -8.85 9.07 23.39
C ASP A 610 -8.33 7.96 22.46
N ILE A 611 -7.42 8.28 21.53
CA ILE A 611 -6.82 7.32 20.58
C ILE A 611 -5.40 6.88 20.95
N LEU A 612 -4.77 7.51 21.96
CA LEU A 612 -3.41 7.18 22.35
C LEU A 612 -3.30 5.74 22.87
N GLY A 613 -2.34 4.99 22.32
CA GLY A 613 -2.09 3.60 22.69
C GLY A 613 -3.03 2.58 22.04
N ILE A 614 -4.01 3.02 21.25
CA ILE A 614 -4.74 2.15 20.33
C ILE A 614 -3.79 1.81 19.18
N THR A 615 -3.53 0.53 18.93
CA THR A 615 -2.59 0.09 17.88
C THR A 615 -3.12 -1.06 17.02
N GLU A 616 -4.20 -1.71 17.44
CA GLU A 616 -4.76 -2.90 16.80
C GLU A 616 -5.93 -2.51 15.89
N LEU A 617 -6.10 -3.25 14.77
CA LEU A 617 -7.18 -2.99 13.80
C LEU A 617 -8.55 -2.95 14.46
N ARG A 618 -8.90 -4.00 15.22
CA ARG A 618 -10.20 -4.17 15.89
C ARG A 618 -10.60 -3.00 16.81
N ASP A 619 -9.64 -2.23 17.28
CA ASP A 619 -9.89 -1.11 18.19
C ASP A 619 -10.08 0.21 17.40
N ILE A 620 -9.54 0.29 16.17
CA ILE A 620 -9.67 1.46 15.26
C ILE A 620 -10.85 1.29 14.29
N ALA A 621 -11.06 0.05 13.83
CA ALA A 621 -12.12 -0.43 12.96
C ALA A 621 -12.74 -1.71 13.57
N PRO A 622 -13.66 -1.57 14.54
CA PRO A 622 -14.28 -2.72 15.18
C PRO A 622 -15.23 -3.44 14.21
N GLU A 623 -15.16 -4.78 14.19
CA GLU A 623 -16.04 -5.64 13.37
C GLU A 623 -17.53 -5.36 13.66
N SER A 624 -17.90 -4.97 14.88
CA SER A 624 -19.29 -4.63 15.23
C SER A 624 -19.83 -3.38 14.50
N LYS A 625 -18.96 -2.58 13.87
CA LYS A 625 -19.36 -1.47 12.99
C LYS A 625 -19.35 -1.86 11.50
N HIS A 626 -19.04 -3.11 11.19
CA HIS A 626 -18.86 -3.62 9.84
C HIS A 626 -19.98 -4.61 9.49
N ASP A 627 -21.14 -4.06 9.13
CA ASP A 627 -22.37 -4.82 8.91
C ASP A 627 -22.36 -5.57 7.57
N ASN A 628 -21.92 -6.83 7.62
CA ASN A 628 -21.85 -7.73 6.47
C ASN A 628 -23.15 -8.55 6.24
N SER A 629 -24.28 -8.15 6.84
CA SER A 629 -25.51 -8.96 6.81
C SER A 629 -26.11 -9.12 5.40
N LEU A 630 -26.14 -8.04 4.61
CA LEU A 630 -26.62 -8.05 3.23
C LEU A 630 -25.67 -8.85 2.31
N LEU A 631 -24.36 -8.61 2.41
CA LEU A 631 -23.35 -9.45 1.76
C LEU A 631 -23.55 -10.93 2.06
N TYR A 632 -23.84 -11.30 3.30
CA TYR A 632 -24.13 -12.69 3.67
C TYR A 632 -25.45 -13.21 3.10
N GLU A 633 -26.48 -12.37 2.95
CA GLU A 633 -27.74 -12.76 2.28
C GLU A 633 -27.50 -13.06 0.80
N ILE A 634 -26.66 -12.26 0.13
CA ILE A 634 -26.31 -12.40 -1.29
C ILE A 634 -25.41 -13.62 -1.52
N LEU A 635 -24.32 -13.70 -0.78
CA LEU A 635 -23.25 -14.67 -1.00
C LEU A 635 -23.47 -16.01 -0.28
N GLY A 636 -24.31 -16.02 0.75
CA GLY A 636 -24.64 -17.21 1.51
C GLY A 636 -23.51 -17.72 2.42
N PRO A 637 -23.62 -18.98 2.91
CA PRO A 637 -22.73 -19.53 3.94
C PRO A 637 -21.29 -19.77 3.46
N ASP A 638 -21.04 -19.76 2.15
CA ASP A 638 -19.70 -19.95 1.61
C ASP A 638 -18.83 -18.69 1.80
N TYR A 639 -19.43 -17.51 1.97
CA TYR A 639 -18.75 -16.26 2.31
C TYR A 639 -18.27 -16.20 3.78
N LEU A 640 -19.08 -16.68 4.74
CA LEU A 640 -18.70 -16.78 6.15
C LEU A 640 -18.93 -18.23 6.68
N PRO A 641 -18.05 -19.18 6.34
CA PRO A 641 -18.27 -20.60 6.63
C PRO A 641 -18.17 -20.97 8.12
N ASN A 642 -17.54 -20.11 8.93
CA ASN A 642 -17.35 -20.31 10.38
C ASN A 642 -18.12 -19.30 11.24
N LEU A 643 -19.15 -18.65 10.67
CA LEU A 643 -19.98 -17.68 11.36
C LEU A 643 -20.56 -18.24 12.67
N ASP A 644 -20.35 -17.53 13.77
CA ASP A 644 -20.96 -17.87 15.05
C ASP A 644 -22.45 -17.53 15.01
N LEU A 645 -23.31 -18.54 15.14
CA LEU A 645 -24.77 -18.39 15.10
C LEU A 645 -25.37 -18.16 16.50
N THR A 646 -24.58 -17.66 17.44
CA THR A 646 -25.06 -17.29 18.77
C THR A 646 -25.99 -16.07 18.63
N ASP A 647 -27.09 -16.09 19.38
CA ASP A 647 -28.14 -15.06 19.45
C ASP A 647 -28.42 -14.91 20.95
N THR A 648 -27.81 -13.88 21.55
CA THR A 648 -27.65 -13.68 22.99
C THR A 648 -28.91 -13.07 23.59
N ASP A 649 -29.58 -12.15 22.89
CA ASP A 649 -30.81 -11.51 23.35
C ASP A 649 -32.10 -12.26 22.93
N GLY A 650 -32.01 -13.12 21.91
CA GLY A 650 -33.09 -13.95 21.40
C GLY A 650 -34.07 -13.22 20.47
N ASP A 651 -33.68 -12.12 19.84
CA ASP A 651 -34.53 -11.35 18.92
C ASP A 651 -34.64 -11.99 17.52
N GLY A 652 -33.72 -12.90 17.20
CA GLY A 652 -33.65 -13.64 15.95
C GLY A 652 -32.62 -13.13 14.94
N VAL A 653 -31.87 -12.09 15.28
CA VAL A 653 -30.60 -11.70 14.67
C VAL A 653 -29.48 -12.39 15.45
N ILE A 654 -28.43 -12.84 14.77
CA ILE A 654 -27.27 -13.45 15.47
C ILE A 654 -26.33 -12.35 15.94
N ASP A 655 -25.63 -12.55 17.05
CA ASP A 655 -24.76 -11.55 17.70
C ASP A 655 -23.77 -10.89 16.72
N TYR A 656 -23.30 -11.64 15.73
CA TYR A 656 -22.38 -11.11 14.70
C TYR A 656 -23.03 -10.04 13.80
N PHE A 657 -24.34 -10.12 13.55
CA PHE A 657 -25.11 -9.16 12.76
C PHE A 657 -26.04 -8.29 13.63
N ASP A 658 -26.09 -8.52 14.94
CA ASP A 658 -26.95 -7.79 15.85
C ASP A 658 -26.25 -6.52 16.32
N GLN A 659 -27.01 -5.44 16.37
CA GLN A 659 -26.54 -4.13 16.78
C GLN A 659 -26.84 -3.89 18.27
N ASP A 660 -27.59 -4.75 18.95
CA ASP A 660 -28.00 -4.66 20.37
C ASP A 660 -28.01 -6.08 20.97
N ASP A 661 -26.85 -6.76 20.99
CA ASP A 661 -26.72 -8.20 21.27
C ASP A 661 -27.14 -8.62 22.69
N ASP A 662 -27.29 -7.64 23.59
CA ASP A 662 -27.75 -7.83 24.97
C ASP A 662 -29.20 -7.37 25.21
N GLY A 663 -29.82 -6.77 24.19
CA GLY A 663 -31.22 -6.35 24.13
C GLY A 663 -31.59 -5.29 25.16
N ASP A 664 -30.64 -4.46 25.60
CA ASP A 664 -30.87 -3.42 26.59
C ASP A 664 -31.50 -2.14 25.98
N GLY A 665 -31.61 -2.09 24.64
CA GLY A 665 -32.17 -0.99 23.88
C GLY A 665 -31.18 0.15 23.64
N ILE A 666 -29.91 -0.09 23.95
CA ILE A 666 -28.74 0.72 23.65
C ILE A 666 -27.88 -0.15 22.76
N SER A 667 -27.82 0.22 21.49
CA SER A 667 -27.00 -0.50 20.53
C SER A 667 -25.53 -0.60 20.99
N ASP A 668 -24.86 -1.73 20.77
CA ASP A 668 -23.59 -2.17 21.40
C ASP A 668 -22.49 -1.09 21.39
N TRP A 669 -22.47 -0.31 20.33
CA TRP A 669 -21.53 0.78 20.11
C TRP A 669 -21.89 2.08 20.85
N ASP A 670 -23.04 2.21 21.50
CA ASP A 670 -23.54 3.35 22.28
C ASP A 670 -23.60 2.99 23.77
N ASP A 671 -23.34 1.73 24.12
CA ASP A 671 -23.26 1.27 25.49
C ASP A 671 -22.09 1.99 26.18
N PRO A 672 -22.31 2.74 27.28
CA PRO A 672 -21.25 3.34 28.07
C PRO A 672 -20.22 2.39 28.68
N GLU A 673 -20.39 1.06 28.59
CA GLU A 673 -19.30 0.10 28.81
C GLU A 673 -18.40 -0.12 27.56
N LEU A 674 -18.77 0.34 26.34
CA LEU A 674 -18.04 0.09 25.07
C LEU A 674 -17.96 1.26 24.02
N ASN A 675 -18.89 2.22 23.97
CA ASN A 675 -18.94 3.56 23.30
C ASN A 675 -17.86 3.95 22.23
N LYS A 676 -18.14 4.38 20.96
CA LYS A 676 -19.24 5.21 20.37
C LYS A 676 -19.50 5.03 18.84
N GLN A 677 -20.79 5.12 18.45
CA GLN A 677 -21.55 5.19 17.16
C GLN A 677 -21.14 6.20 16.03
N LYS A 678 -21.58 6.13 14.74
CA LYS A 678 -22.94 5.79 14.18
C LYS A 678 -23.01 5.63 12.63
N GLY A 679 -23.96 4.82 12.10
CA GLY A 679 -24.56 4.91 10.75
C GLY A 679 -24.33 3.71 9.81
N SER A 680 -25.38 3.08 9.27
CA SER A 680 -25.35 1.83 8.49
C SER A 680 -26.12 1.99 7.16
N LEU A 681 -25.47 1.60 6.05
CA LEU A 681 -25.90 0.66 5.00
C LEU A 681 -25.13 0.99 3.69
N PRO A 682 -24.64 -0.01 2.93
CA PRO A 682 -23.66 0.27 1.88
C PRO A 682 -24.03 -0.23 0.46
N ALA A 683 -23.41 0.35 -0.60
CA ALA A 683 -23.36 -0.16 -2.00
C ALA A 683 -22.44 0.72 -2.93
N PRO A 684 -21.98 0.20 -4.09
CA PRO A 684 -20.62 0.28 -4.65
C PRO A 684 -19.97 1.66 -4.82
N GLY A 685 -18.70 1.74 -4.47
CA GLY A 685 -17.75 2.71 -4.99
C GLY A 685 -17.30 2.30 -6.40
N VAL A 686 -17.01 3.30 -7.23
CA VAL A 686 -16.50 3.27 -8.62
C VAL A 686 -15.49 2.13 -8.93
N LEU A 687 -14.78 1.60 -7.94
CA LEU A 687 -13.90 0.43 -8.06
C LEU A 687 -14.62 -0.87 -8.42
N ALA A 688 -15.78 -1.18 -7.85
CA ALA A 688 -16.54 -2.40 -8.19
C ALA A 688 -17.02 -2.36 -9.64
N VAL A 689 -17.44 -1.20 -10.14
CA VAL A 689 -17.83 -0.98 -11.54
C VAL A 689 -16.62 -1.11 -12.48
N ILE A 690 -15.45 -0.61 -12.10
CA ILE A 690 -14.21 -0.78 -12.88
C ILE A 690 -13.78 -2.26 -12.91
N SER A 691 -13.91 -2.99 -11.79
CA SER A 691 -13.63 -4.43 -11.71
C SER A 691 -14.62 -5.27 -12.51
N MET A 692 -15.92 -4.94 -12.47
CA MET A 692 -16.96 -5.54 -13.30
C MET A 692 -16.75 -5.27 -14.80
N LEU A 693 -16.36 -4.04 -15.17
CA LEU A 693 -15.99 -3.71 -16.55
C LEU A 693 -14.71 -4.44 -16.98
N GLY A 694 -13.76 -4.64 -16.06
CA GLY A 694 -12.58 -5.47 -16.26
C GLY A 694 -12.93 -6.93 -16.57
N ALA A 695 -13.78 -7.55 -15.74
CA ALA A 695 -14.28 -8.91 -15.96
C ALA A 695 -15.11 -9.03 -17.26
N ALA A 696 -15.95 -8.04 -17.57
CA ALA A 696 -16.68 -7.98 -18.83
C ALA A 696 -15.75 -7.82 -20.05
N THR A 697 -14.63 -7.08 -19.94
CA THR A 697 -13.64 -6.96 -21.02
C THR A 697 -12.81 -8.23 -21.25
N ILE A 698 -12.70 -9.11 -20.25
CA ILE A 698 -12.08 -10.45 -20.40
C ILE A 698 -13.02 -11.39 -21.18
N LEU A 699 -14.33 -11.19 -21.09
CA LEU A 699 -15.36 -12.00 -21.76
C LEU A 699 -15.78 -11.47 -23.15
N MET A 700 -15.30 -10.28 -23.56
CA MET A 700 -15.57 -9.74 -24.90
C MET A 700 -14.47 -10.17 -25.88
N PRO A 701 -14.78 -10.92 -26.96
CA PRO A 701 -13.85 -11.05 -28.07
C PRO A 701 -13.59 -9.66 -28.64
N ARG A 702 -12.32 -9.22 -28.63
CA ARG A 702 -11.89 -8.01 -29.33
C ARG A 702 -12.39 -8.09 -30.76
N LYS A 703 -13.30 -7.20 -31.11
CA LYS A 703 -13.67 -6.98 -32.50
C LYS A 703 -12.50 -6.25 -33.13
N ASP A 704 -11.61 -6.99 -33.77
CA ASP A 704 -10.59 -6.43 -34.66
C ASP A 704 -11.29 -5.57 -35.72
N ASP A 705 -10.96 -4.28 -35.74
CA ASP A 705 -11.14 -3.40 -36.91
C ASP A 705 -9.89 -3.44 -37.81
#